data_AF-A0A1H0WLM8-F1
#
_entry.id   AF-A0A1H0WLM8-F1
#
_cell.length_a   1.000
_cell.length_b   1.000
_cell.length_c   1.000
_cell.angle_alpha   90.00
_cell.angle_beta   90.00
_cell.angle_gamma   90.00
#
_symmetry.space_group_name_H-M   'P 1'
#
loop_
_entity.id
_entity.type
_entity.pdbx_description
1 polymer ?
#
loop_
_entity_poly.entity_id
_entity_poly.type
_entity_poly.pdbx_seq_one_letter_code
_entity_poly.pdbx_strand_id
1 'polypeptide(L)'
;MIQSNNTVQDLTTTSGVTVDTVSVTSGFNVVGDGGGGNFIWKTIAVYGPRPSADGGIIVYSTADATGWWERQFEFADIRFWGGKADVKVLNDANMTASSAVLTSASANFTAKDIGKKIYVVGVGATALTLTATITAYTSATQVTLSVAASTTASNTPATYGTDSTNAFTNINNYGRSLVGKSLQIVLQSGTYMTNFNNWLAGIRSVEVIGNGANIMCTHGAADPNGYAFNQQALNMPSVFDTFDNTFYNGSATPYVYGDLIASTVSTSASSAQSVTTLTATDAANYTPGTWALIYGFEHENIPGFPPDARYYDYVKVVTADAATGIITFDRALNYEYDAGWPDNLPGGGVGGAPRIISCTRSNFQTIEDLVIRDLSLVPFNGWVSPNAALRTARLSVYGYINARFYNVNCGSVYPGQGKNLLFDTCQFSKACEPDKLIDQLIFKNTSFVDVVNGGGVNFLQMLNCTFSGQFNISPRYLDIDNCTFASTSFGSSSALAFFGQNKGVEHVRLGTNVWNCSLPGRSALIANSNNTILTVDTVVNNTLVLVTNAHWITATNGRQVLPGSIGYTSTNKRFIVKRVYAYDANNVGIVGDFSQVPVVGDVFKFIYVRRISVEGRQHKIGANANNYQLFLTEDLFPQIQYRENTPAHDLKRILLTDQDITQGNSANVRSAFGYPCRLIVNVIKAYTGTDTNALLKLVSYTTGTFTQTIDLKTTGTRIAEIGRHAGGVGADVLVDIDPSYMPTFRFYWAGVSAGTLTATDSSQLPIVQIYFETFELIR
;
A
#
# COMPACT_ATOMS: atom_id res chain seq x y z
N MET A 1 15.11 -5.03 -53.06
CA MET A 1 14.67 -6.44 -53.20
C MET A 1 14.34 -6.96 -51.82
N ILE A 2 13.16 -7.53 -51.56
CA ILE A 2 12.88 -8.17 -50.26
C ILE A 2 13.44 -9.59 -50.35
N GLN A 3 14.56 -9.86 -49.67
CA GLN A 3 15.05 -11.22 -49.50
C GLN A 3 14.32 -11.82 -48.29
N SER A 4 13.69 -12.98 -48.44
CA SER A 4 13.07 -13.68 -47.32
C SER A 4 14.15 -14.48 -46.59
N ASN A 5 14.53 -14.03 -45.40
CA ASN A 5 15.36 -14.81 -44.49
C ASN A 5 14.44 -15.62 -43.56
N ASN A 6 14.87 -16.83 -43.21
CA ASN A 6 14.08 -17.70 -42.36
C ASN A 6 14.26 -17.28 -40.90
N THR A 7 15.48 -16.94 -40.48
CA THR A 7 15.80 -16.61 -39.08
C THR A 7 16.60 -15.32 -38.94
N VAL A 8 16.68 -14.79 -37.72
CA VAL A 8 17.59 -13.67 -37.42
C VAL A 8 19.06 -14.07 -37.61
N GLN A 9 19.39 -15.35 -37.43
CA GLN A 9 20.74 -15.85 -37.69
C GLN A 9 21.15 -15.66 -39.15
N ASP A 10 20.21 -15.77 -40.10
CA ASP A 10 20.50 -15.56 -41.52
C ASP A 10 20.91 -14.11 -41.82
N LEU A 11 20.43 -13.14 -41.03
CA LEU A 11 20.86 -11.74 -41.14
C LEU A 11 22.35 -11.57 -40.81
N THR A 12 22.92 -12.44 -39.98
CA THR A 12 24.34 -12.39 -39.62
C THR A 12 25.26 -12.76 -40.77
N THR A 13 24.75 -13.40 -41.83
CA THR A 13 25.51 -13.75 -43.04
C THR A 13 25.01 -13.01 -44.28
N THR A 14 23.96 -12.19 -44.15
CA THR A 14 23.39 -11.37 -45.23
C THR A 14 24.09 -10.01 -45.27
N SER A 15 24.67 -9.64 -46.41
CA SER A 15 25.25 -8.30 -46.63
C SER A 15 24.16 -7.26 -46.89
N GLY A 16 24.32 -6.04 -46.37
CA GLY A 16 23.35 -4.96 -46.57
C GLY A 16 23.63 -4.04 -47.76
N VAL A 17 24.75 -4.22 -48.49
CA VAL A 17 25.11 -3.38 -49.65
C VAL A 17 24.11 -3.53 -50.82
N THR A 18 23.33 -4.61 -50.86
CA THR A 18 22.42 -4.93 -51.98
C THR A 18 20.93 -4.82 -51.63
N VAL A 19 20.57 -4.64 -50.35
CA VAL A 19 19.19 -4.68 -49.86
C VAL A 19 18.99 -3.73 -48.67
N ASP A 20 18.18 -2.69 -48.85
CA ASP A 20 17.87 -1.72 -47.79
C ASP A 20 16.89 -2.26 -46.72
N THR A 21 16.14 -3.32 -47.02
CA THR A 21 15.13 -3.88 -46.11
C THR A 21 14.95 -5.40 -46.30
N VAL A 22 15.00 -6.15 -45.21
CA VAL A 22 14.81 -7.60 -45.17
C VAL A 22 13.67 -7.95 -44.20
N SER A 23 12.78 -8.85 -44.60
CA SER A 23 11.73 -9.40 -43.74
C SER A 23 12.10 -10.81 -43.32
N VAL A 24 12.21 -11.04 -42.01
CA VAL A 24 12.40 -12.36 -41.41
C VAL A 24 11.03 -12.93 -41.06
N THR A 25 10.63 -14.01 -41.74
CA THR A 25 9.24 -14.50 -41.71
C THR A 25 9.03 -15.69 -40.77
N SER A 26 10.07 -16.44 -40.39
CA SER A 26 9.90 -17.72 -39.65
C SER A 26 10.39 -17.74 -38.19
N GLY A 27 10.63 -16.56 -37.58
CA GLY A 27 11.07 -16.52 -36.19
C GLY A 27 9.96 -16.87 -35.17
N PHE A 28 10.37 -17.28 -33.97
CA PHE A 28 9.61 -17.83 -32.82
C PHE A 28 9.53 -19.36 -32.70
N ASN A 29 10.17 -20.12 -33.60
CA ASN A 29 10.11 -21.57 -33.65
C ASN A 29 11.16 -22.26 -32.75
N VAL A 30 12.38 -21.72 -32.64
CA VAL A 30 13.48 -22.30 -31.85
C VAL A 30 14.11 -21.29 -30.89
N VAL A 31 14.80 -21.78 -29.85
CA VAL A 31 15.46 -20.89 -28.87
C VAL A 31 16.55 -20.11 -29.61
N GLY A 32 16.56 -18.79 -29.48
CA GLY A 32 17.58 -17.94 -30.08
C GLY A 32 17.40 -17.66 -31.58
N ASP A 33 16.26 -17.99 -32.20
CA ASP A 33 16.01 -17.58 -33.60
C ASP A 33 15.71 -16.08 -33.77
N GLY A 34 15.65 -15.35 -32.66
CA GLY A 34 15.46 -13.91 -32.58
C GLY A 34 14.05 -13.44 -32.98
N GLY A 35 13.09 -14.33 -33.25
CA GLY A 35 11.73 -13.92 -33.62
C GLY A 35 11.60 -13.26 -35.00
N GLY A 36 10.37 -13.25 -35.54
CA GLY A 36 10.08 -12.65 -36.85
C GLY A 36 10.05 -11.11 -36.80
N GLY A 37 10.21 -10.45 -37.95
CA GLY A 37 10.13 -9.00 -38.04
C GLY A 37 10.76 -8.41 -39.31
N ASN A 38 10.59 -7.10 -39.49
CA ASN A 38 11.24 -6.35 -40.56
C ASN A 38 12.53 -5.74 -40.04
N PHE A 39 13.58 -5.74 -40.86
CA PHE A 39 14.88 -5.17 -40.54
C PHE A 39 15.33 -4.23 -41.65
N ILE A 40 15.92 -3.11 -41.24
CA ILE A 40 16.51 -2.13 -42.15
C ILE A 40 18.03 -2.17 -41.96
N TRP A 41 18.77 -2.13 -43.07
CA TRP A 41 20.21 -1.98 -43.00
C TRP A 41 20.59 -0.52 -42.72
N LYS A 42 21.44 -0.32 -41.72
CA LYS A 42 21.96 0.98 -41.29
C LYS A 42 23.46 1.02 -41.53
N THR A 43 23.95 2.00 -42.27
CA THR A 43 25.39 2.13 -42.55
C THR A 43 26.08 3.06 -41.57
N ILE A 44 27.33 2.77 -41.25
CA ILE A 44 28.17 3.61 -40.38
C ILE A 44 28.33 5.02 -40.97
N ALA A 45 28.44 5.11 -42.29
CA ALA A 45 28.60 6.38 -42.99
C ALA A 45 27.43 7.35 -42.80
N VAL A 46 26.20 6.84 -42.62
CA VAL A 46 24.98 7.66 -42.48
C VAL A 46 24.58 7.82 -41.03
N TYR A 47 24.70 6.76 -40.22
CA TYR A 47 24.14 6.71 -38.86
C TYR A 47 25.19 6.77 -37.74
N GLY A 48 26.48 6.85 -38.09
CA GLY A 48 27.57 6.90 -37.13
C GLY A 48 28.02 5.51 -36.64
N PRO A 49 28.78 5.43 -35.53
CA PRO A 49 29.32 4.16 -35.04
C PRO A 49 28.23 3.14 -34.73
N ARG A 50 28.52 1.86 -34.98
CA ARG A 50 27.57 0.75 -34.74
C ARG A 50 27.17 0.70 -33.27
N PRO A 51 25.86 0.64 -32.94
CA PRO A 51 25.40 0.28 -31.61
C PRO A 51 25.76 -1.17 -31.31
N SER A 52 26.09 -1.51 -30.06
CA SER A 52 26.36 -2.90 -29.65
C SER A 52 25.25 -3.85 -30.09
N ALA A 53 25.61 -4.98 -30.72
CA ALA A 53 24.65 -6.02 -31.04
C ALA A 53 24.03 -6.60 -29.76
N ASP A 54 22.70 -6.73 -29.76
CA ASP A 54 21.93 -7.27 -28.64
C ASP A 54 21.30 -8.63 -28.98
N GLY A 55 21.50 -9.11 -30.21
CA GLY A 55 20.97 -10.38 -30.71
C GLY A 55 19.47 -10.38 -30.98
N GLY A 56 18.80 -9.23 -30.91
CA GLY A 56 17.36 -9.09 -31.11
C GLY A 56 16.97 -7.90 -31.99
N ILE A 57 17.29 -6.68 -31.57
CA ILE A 57 17.00 -5.45 -32.32
C ILE A 57 18.15 -5.12 -33.27
N ILE A 58 19.38 -5.18 -32.76
CA ILE A 58 20.61 -4.86 -33.49
C ILE A 58 21.36 -6.15 -33.80
N VAL A 59 21.49 -6.44 -35.08
CA VAL A 59 22.12 -7.67 -35.58
C VAL A 59 23.25 -7.29 -36.52
N TYR A 60 24.46 -7.72 -36.17
CA TYR A 60 25.63 -7.51 -37.02
C TYR A 60 25.70 -8.54 -38.13
N SER A 61 26.04 -8.08 -39.33
CA SER A 61 26.43 -8.96 -40.42
C SER A 61 27.94 -9.21 -40.36
N THR A 62 28.31 -10.48 -40.40
CA THR A 62 29.69 -10.94 -40.62
C THR A 62 30.10 -10.83 -42.08
N ALA A 63 29.11 -10.79 -43.00
CA ALA A 63 29.35 -10.60 -44.43
C ALA A 63 29.62 -9.13 -44.80
N ASP A 64 29.30 -8.19 -43.90
CA ASP A 64 29.45 -6.77 -44.18
C ASP A 64 29.78 -5.95 -42.91
N ALA A 65 31.03 -5.46 -42.85
CA ALA A 65 31.55 -4.64 -41.77
C ALA A 65 31.17 -3.14 -41.83
N THR A 66 30.36 -2.72 -42.81
CA THR A 66 30.02 -1.30 -43.03
C THR A 66 28.72 -0.85 -42.35
N GLY A 67 27.90 -1.76 -41.82
CA GLY A 67 26.59 -1.41 -41.24
C GLY A 67 25.99 -2.45 -40.29
N TRP A 68 24.71 -2.35 -39.94
CA TRP A 68 24.02 -3.33 -39.10
C TRP A 68 22.56 -3.45 -39.51
N TRP A 69 21.93 -4.57 -39.18
CA TRP A 69 20.48 -4.72 -39.29
C TRP A 69 19.81 -4.19 -38.03
N GLU A 70 18.83 -3.31 -38.20
CA GLU A 70 18.00 -2.78 -37.12
C GLU A 70 16.54 -3.18 -37.33
N ARG A 71 15.99 -3.91 -36.36
CA ARG A 71 14.59 -4.32 -36.36
C ARG A 71 13.67 -3.10 -36.30
N GLN A 72 12.66 -3.09 -37.15
CA GLN A 72 11.56 -2.14 -37.12
C GLN A 72 10.39 -2.77 -36.37
N PHE A 73 9.94 -2.12 -35.31
CA PHE A 73 8.84 -2.60 -34.48
C PHE A 73 8.14 -1.42 -33.78
N GLU A 74 6.87 -1.62 -33.45
CA GLU A 74 6.10 -0.70 -32.62
C GLU A 74 6.25 -1.04 -31.13
N PHE A 75 6.34 -2.34 -30.82
CA PHE A 75 6.52 -2.89 -29.48
C PHE A 75 7.63 -3.94 -29.44
N ALA A 76 8.30 -4.04 -28.29
CA ALA A 76 9.33 -5.03 -28.03
C ALA A 76 8.69 -6.35 -27.58
N ASP A 77 8.71 -7.39 -28.41
CA ASP A 77 8.31 -8.73 -28.00
C ASP A 77 9.49 -9.43 -27.32
N ILE A 78 9.29 -10.04 -26.15
CA ILE A 78 10.37 -10.73 -25.43
C ILE A 78 11.04 -11.84 -26.23
N ARG A 79 10.32 -12.41 -27.19
CA ARG A 79 10.85 -13.46 -28.06
C ARG A 79 11.90 -12.91 -29.04
N PHE A 80 12.01 -11.59 -29.23
CA PHE A 80 13.10 -10.98 -30.00
C PHE A 80 14.48 -11.33 -29.44
N TRP A 81 14.56 -11.58 -28.12
CA TRP A 81 15.78 -11.99 -27.44
C TRP A 81 15.73 -13.45 -26.95
N GLY A 82 14.84 -14.26 -27.53
CA GLY A 82 14.77 -15.70 -27.29
C GLY A 82 14.02 -16.14 -26.04
N GLY A 83 13.30 -15.24 -25.35
CA GLY A 83 12.48 -15.63 -24.20
C GLY A 83 11.33 -16.56 -24.60
N LYS A 84 11.02 -17.56 -23.75
CA LYS A 84 9.95 -18.53 -24.02
C LYS A 84 9.07 -18.79 -22.79
N ALA A 85 7.77 -18.89 -23.06
CA ALA A 85 6.73 -19.06 -22.06
C ALA A 85 6.41 -20.57 -21.81
N ASP A 86 7.43 -21.42 -21.70
CA ASP A 86 7.31 -22.88 -21.80
C ASP A 86 7.56 -23.66 -20.50
N VAL A 87 7.50 -23.00 -19.34
CA VAL A 87 7.72 -23.64 -18.05
C VAL A 87 6.68 -24.72 -17.75
N LYS A 88 7.15 -25.84 -17.20
CA LYS A 88 6.37 -27.00 -16.75
C LYS A 88 6.66 -27.28 -15.28
N VAL A 89 5.61 -27.62 -14.53
CA VAL A 89 5.69 -28.02 -13.11
C VAL A 89 5.27 -29.48 -13.00
N LEU A 90 6.07 -30.27 -12.29
CA LEU A 90 5.86 -31.68 -11.97
C LEU A 90 5.72 -31.81 -10.45
N ASN A 91 4.88 -32.73 -9.98
CA ASN A 91 4.68 -32.99 -8.54
C ASN A 91 5.06 -34.42 -8.12
N ASP A 92 5.56 -35.23 -9.06
CA ASP A 92 5.82 -36.66 -8.90
C ASP A 92 7.24 -37.04 -9.35
N ALA A 93 8.20 -36.10 -9.29
CA ALA A 93 9.57 -36.38 -9.70
C ALA A 93 10.26 -37.31 -8.69
N ASN A 94 11.15 -38.15 -9.20
CA ASN A 94 11.96 -39.07 -8.42
C ASN A 94 13.41 -38.99 -8.88
N MET A 95 14.33 -38.93 -7.92
CA MET A 95 15.76 -39.07 -8.15
C MET A 95 16.39 -39.89 -7.02
N THR A 96 17.40 -40.69 -7.36
CA THR A 96 18.20 -41.44 -6.38
C THR A 96 19.51 -40.71 -6.15
N ALA A 97 20.00 -40.69 -4.90
CA ALA A 97 21.30 -40.13 -4.56
C ALA A 97 22.40 -40.70 -5.48
N SER A 98 23.32 -39.82 -5.90
CA SER A 98 24.39 -40.08 -6.87
C SER A 98 23.93 -40.41 -8.30
N SER A 99 22.63 -40.34 -8.61
CA SER A 99 22.10 -40.47 -9.97
C SER A 99 21.72 -39.11 -10.55
N ALA A 100 22.05 -38.90 -11.82
CA ALA A 100 21.57 -37.75 -12.60
C ALA A 100 20.27 -38.04 -13.36
N VAL A 101 19.70 -39.23 -13.18
CA VAL A 101 18.45 -39.61 -13.84
C VAL A 101 17.27 -39.10 -13.02
N LEU A 102 16.41 -38.32 -13.66
CA LEU A 102 15.12 -37.91 -13.13
C LEU A 102 14.01 -38.69 -13.84
N THR A 103 13.09 -39.24 -13.07
CA THR A 103 11.86 -39.85 -13.58
C THR A 103 10.63 -39.14 -13.02
N SER A 104 9.59 -39.03 -13.84
CA SER A 104 8.27 -38.51 -13.44
C SER A 104 7.22 -39.14 -14.35
N ALA A 105 6.20 -39.77 -13.76
CA ALA A 105 5.17 -40.46 -14.53
C ALA A 105 4.22 -39.49 -15.23
N SER A 106 4.00 -38.31 -14.63
CA SER A 106 3.19 -37.22 -15.19
C SER A 106 3.96 -36.34 -16.19
N ALA A 107 5.28 -36.51 -16.30
CA ALA A 107 6.07 -35.77 -17.26
C ALA A 107 5.70 -36.13 -18.71
N ASN A 108 5.96 -35.18 -19.60
CA ASN A 108 5.82 -35.34 -21.04
C ASN A 108 7.08 -34.77 -21.71
N PHE A 109 8.25 -35.27 -21.27
CA PHE A 109 9.53 -34.83 -21.81
C PHE A 109 9.61 -35.13 -23.30
N THR A 110 10.39 -34.32 -24.00
CA THR A 110 10.69 -34.44 -25.42
C THR A 110 12.15 -34.12 -25.67
N ALA A 111 12.66 -34.47 -26.85
CA ALA A 111 14.01 -34.06 -27.26
C ALA A 111 14.21 -32.53 -27.26
N LYS A 112 13.13 -31.73 -27.37
CA LYS A 112 13.20 -30.26 -27.31
C LYS A 112 13.46 -29.71 -25.90
N ASP A 113 13.41 -30.56 -24.88
CA ASP A 113 13.67 -30.15 -23.50
C ASP A 113 15.16 -30.19 -23.13
N ILE A 114 16.01 -30.78 -23.98
CA ILE A 114 17.47 -30.73 -23.82
C ILE A 114 17.93 -29.26 -23.82
N GLY A 115 18.77 -28.90 -22.86
CA GLY A 115 19.27 -27.54 -22.64
C GLY A 115 18.39 -26.68 -21.72
N LYS A 116 17.17 -27.11 -21.40
CA LYS A 116 16.31 -26.38 -20.44
C LYS A 116 16.84 -26.49 -19.02
N LYS A 117 16.61 -25.43 -18.24
CA LYS A 117 16.86 -25.45 -16.79
C LYS A 117 15.82 -26.33 -16.12
N ILE A 118 16.24 -27.02 -15.07
CA ILE A 118 15.37 -27.82 -14.21
C ILE A 118 15.77 -27.64 -12.74
N TYR A 119 14.74 -27.52 -11.91
CA TYR A 119 14.84 -27.40 -10.46
C TYR A 119 14.09 -28.56 -9.83
N VAL A 120 14.74 -29.30 -8.93
CA VAL A 120 14.16 -30.48 -8.29
C VAL A 120 14.28 -30.33 -6.78
N VAL A 121 13.15 -30.32 -6.08
CA VAL A 121 13.12 -30.01 -4.64
C VAL A 121 13.62 -31.19 -3.83
N GLY A 122 14.40 -30.93 -2.79
CA GLY A 122 14.75 -31.97 -1.81
C GLY A 122 15.83 -32.97 -2.24
N VAL A 123 16.42 -32.81 -3.44
CA VAL A 123 17.43 -33.75 -3.98
C VAL A 123 18.84 -33.13 -4.11
N GLY A 124 18.98 -31.84 -3.82
CA GLY A 124 20.25 -31.12 -3.79
C GLY A 124 21.08 -31.41 -2.54
N ALA A 125 22.22 -30.72 -2.43
CA ALA A 125 23.06 -30.78 -1.23
C ALA A 125 22.26 -30.38 0.01
N THR A 126 22.41 -31.11 1.12
CA THR A 126 21.64 -30.89 2.36
C THR A 126 20.11 -30.93 2.17
N ALA A 127 19.62 -31.68 1.17
CA ALA A 127 18.20 -31.74 0.79
C ALA A 127 17.60 -30.38 0.36
N LEU A 128 18.44 -29.48 -0.15
CA LEU A 128 17.99 -28.26 -0.82
C LEU A 128 17.49 -28.58 -2.24
N THR A 129 17.00 -27.56 -2.94
CA THR A 129 16.62 -27.68 -4.34
C THR A 129 17.86 -27.84 -5.23
N LEU A 130 17.89 -28.91 -6.03
CA LEU A 130 18.89 -29.12 -7.06
C LEU A 130 18.59 -28.20 -8.25
N THR A 131 19.57 -27.41 -8.68
CA THR A 131 19.51 -26.65 -9.94
C THR A 131 20.38 -27.33 -10.99
N ALA A 132 19.81 -27.72 -12.12
CA ALA A 132 20.52 -28.42 -13.19
C ALA A 132 20.00 -28.00 -14.59
N THR A 133 20.60 -28.60 -15.61
CA THR A 133 20.15 -28.53 -17.01
C THR A 133 19.82 -29.95 -17.50
N ILE A 134 18.79 -30.12 -18.32
CA ILE A 134 18.50 -31.40 -18.99
C ILE A 134 19.56 -31.63 -20.08
N THR A 135 20.36 -32.68 -19.96
CA THR A 135 21.45 -32.99 -20.90
C THR A 135 21.07 -34.07 -21.90
N ALA A 136 20.14 -34.96 -21.55
CA ALA A 136 19.64 -35.99 -22.46
C ALA A 136 18.16 -36.30 -22.21
N TYR A 137 17.45 -36.60 -23.29
CA TYR A 137 16.10 -37.14 -23.30
C TYR A 137 16.16 -38.66 -23.51
N THR A 138 15.59 -39.44 -22.58
CA THR A 138 15.54 -40.91 -22.70
C THR A 138 14.15 -41.38 -23.10
N SER A 139 13.11 -40.87 -22.45
CA SER A 139 11.71 -41.15 -22.75
C SER A 139 10.80 -40.02 -22.24
N ALA A 140 9.50 -40.07 -22.57
CA ALA A 140 8.53 -39.07 -22.11
C ALA A 140 8.49 -38.89 -20.58
N THR A 141 8.93 -39.90 -19.82
CA THR A 141 8.93 -39.91 -18.34
C THR A 141 10.33 -39.89 -17.74
N GLN A 142 11.40 -39.76 -18.54
CA GLN A 142 12.78 -39.86 -18.06
C GLN A 142 13.75 -38.97 -18.83
N VAL A 143 14.56 -38.23 -18.08
CA VAL A 143 15.66 -37.39 -18.58
C VAL A 143 16.92 -37.57 -17.73
N THR A 144 18.07 -37.23 -18.30
CA THR A 144 19.34 -37.11 -17.57
C THR A 144 19.67 -35.64 -17.35
N LEU A 145 20.13 -35.31 -16.15
CA LEU A 145 20.48 -33.96 -15.71
C LEU A 145 22.00 -33.73 -15.76
N SER A 146 22.41 -32.46 -15.76
CA SER A 146 23.82 -32.07 -15.70
C SER A 146 24.49 -32.31 -14.34
N VAL A 147 23.68 -32.55 -13.29
CA VAL A 147 24.14 -32.74 -11.91
C VAL A 147 23.37 -33.91 -11.31
N ALA A 148 24.09 -34.80 -10.62
CA ALA A 148 23.46 -35.89 -9.87
C ALA A 148 22.80 -35.40 -8.57
N ALA A 149 21.71 -36.03 -8.16
CA ALA A 149 21.11 -35.78 -6.87
C ALA A 149 22.10 -36.11 -5.74
N SER A 150 22.18 -35.25 -4.72
CA SER A 150 22.93 -35.54 -3.49
C SER A 150 22.11 -36.31 -2.46
N THR A 151 20.78 -36.24 -2.58
CA THR A 151 19.82 -36.91 -1.68
C THR A 151 18.74 -37.61 -2.51
N THR A 152 18.29 -38.78 -2.05
CA THR A 152 17.17 -39.49 -2.70
C THR A 152 15.87 -38.83 -2.29
N ALA A 153 15.02 -38.49 -3.26
CA ALA A 153 13.65 -38.08 -2.99
C ALA A 153 12.68 -38.71 -4.01
N SER A 154 11.46 -38.97 -3.53
CA SER A 154 10.36 -39.52 -4.33
C SER A 154 9.14 -38.62 -4.21
N ASN A 155 8.32 -38.58 -5.25
CA ASN A 155 7.13 -37.72 -5.34
C ASN A 155 7.43 -36.25 -4.98
N THR A 156 8.59 -35.74 -5.42
CA THR A 156 9.02 -34.38 -5.12
C THR A 156 8.62 -33.42 -6.24
N PRO A 157 8.33 -32.14 -5.95
CA PRO A 157 8.14 -31.14 -6.98
C PRO A 157 9.39 -30.96 -7.86
N ALA A 158 9.19 -30.79 -9.16
CA ALA A 158 10.21 -30.33 -10.09
C ALA A 158 9.64 -29.27 -11.03
N THR A 159 10.48 -28.37 -11.53
CA THR A 159 10.08 -27.34 -12.48
C THR A 159 11.14 -27.21 -13.55
N TYR A 160 10.76 -27.23 -14.83
CA TYR A 160 11.69 -27.07 -15.94
C TYR A 160 11.15 -26.14 -17.01
N GLY A 161 12.05 -25.48 -17.75
CA GLY A 161 11.69 -24.50 -18.78
C GLY A 161 12.90 -23.83 -19.40
N THR A 162 12.66 -23.04 -20.45
CA THR A 162 13.68 -22.17 -21.02
C THR A 162 14.03 -21.05 -20.03
N ASP A 163 15.30 -20.90 -19.71
CA ASP A 163 15.79 -19.78 -18.89
C ASP A 163 15.77 -18.49 -19.73
N SER A 164 14.80 -17.62 -19.45
CA SER A 164 14.60 -16.36 -20.17
C SER A 164 15.38 -15.20 -19.56
N THR A 165 16.30 -15.44 -18.62
CA THR A 165 17.11 -14.41 -17.96
C THR A 165 17.76 -13.44 -18.96
N ASN A 166 18.48 -13.97 -19.95
CA ASN A 166 19.16 -13.14 -20.95
C ASN A 166 18.18 -12.28 -21.76
N ALA A 167 16.98 -12.80 -22.05
CA ALA A 167 15.95 -12.05 -22.77
C ALA A 167 15.46 -10.85 -21.95
N PHE A 168 15.19 -11.05 -20.65
CA PHE A 168 14.83 -9.98 -19.73
C PHE A 168 15.97 -8.96 -19.52
N THR A 169 17.23 -9.43 -19.45
CA THR A 169 18.40 -8.55 -19.39
C THR A 169 18.51 -7.68 -20.63
N ASN A 170 18.30 -8.24 -21.82
CA ASN A 170 18.38 -7.48 -23.06
C ASN A 170 17.24 -6.47 -23.20
N ILE A 171 16.01 -6.82 -22.80
CA ILE A 171 14.89 -5.87 -22.67
C ILE A 171 15.27 -4.70 -21.78
N ASN A 172 15.84 -4.98 -20.60
CA ASN A 172 16.24 -3.94 -19.65
C ASN A 172 17.28 -3.00 -20.25
N ASN A 173 18.34 -3.57 -20.83
CA ASN A 173 19.41 -2.81 -21.47
C ASN A 173 18.87 -1.92 -22.60
N TYR A 174 17.97 -2.46 -23.43
CA TYR A 174 17.32 -1.68 -24.48
C TYR A 174 16.47 -0.55 -23.90
N GLY A 175 15.58 -0.84 -22.94
CA GLY A 175 14.73 0.17 -22.32
C GLY A 175 15.49 1.32 -21.67
N ARG A 176 16.65 1.04 -21.06
CA ARG A 176 17.52 2.08 -20.48
C ARG A 176 18.21 2.95 -21.52
N SER A 177 18.44 2.42 -22.72
CA SER A 177 19.04 3.19 -23.82
C SER A 177 18.06 4.22 -24.42
N LEU A 178 16.77 4.08 -24.13
CA LEU A 178 15.72 4.98 -24.63
C LEU A 178 15.67 6.28 -23.83
N VAL A 179 16.47 7.26 -24.24
CA VAL A 179 16.42 8.60 -23.66
C VAL A 179 15.16 9.32 -24.15
N GLY A 180 14.26 9.65 -23.22
CA GLY A 180 13.06 10.45 -23.49
C GLY A 180 11.95 9.74 -24.28
N LYS A 181 11.99 8.41 -24.39
CA LYS A 181 10.97 7.60 -25.07
C LYS A 181 10.41 6.53 -24.13
N SER A 182 9.17 6.13 -24.37
CA SER A 182 8.52 5.03 -23.66
C SER A 182 8.81 3.69 -24.36
N LEU A 183 9.01 2.63 -23.57
CA LEU A 183 9.12 1.26 -24.06
C LEU A 183 7.78 0.53 -23.90
N GLN A 184 7.24 -0.06 -24.95
CA GLN A 184 6.15 -1.02 -24.83
C GLN A 184 6.71 -2.44 -24.99
N ILE A 185 6.40 -3.33 -24.04
CA ILE A 185 6.83 -4.72 -24.00
C ILE A 185 5.61 -5.62 -24.15
N VAL A 186 5.69 -6.60 -25.04
CA VAL A 186 4.66 -7.63 -25.22
C VAL A 186 5.19 -8.98 -24.79
N LEU A 187 4.43 -9.65 -23.92
CA LEU A 187 4.63 -11.03 -23.54
C LEU A 187 3.52 -11.88 -24.17
N GLN A 188 3.84 -13.13 -24.49
CA GLN A 188 2.85 -14.11 -24.96
C GLN A 188 2.32 -14.91 -23.77
N SER A 189 1.10 -15.42 -23.87
CA SER A 189 0.53 -16.30 -22.84
C SER A 189 1.43 -17.51 -22.58
N GLY A 190 1.51 -17.93 -21.32
CA GLY A 190 2.37 -19.03 -20.88
C GLY A 190 3.24 -18.58 -19.71
N THR A 191 4.19 -19.41 -19.29
CA THR A 191 5.00 -19.11 -18.10
C THR A 191 6.47 -18.94 -18.48
N TYR A 192 7.02 -17.75 -18.23
CA TYR A 192 8.44 -17.45 -18.39
C TYR A 192 9.19 -17.69 -17.09
N MET A 193 10.36 -18.30 -17.19
CA MET A 193 11.30 -18.48 -16.08
C MET A 193 12.46 -17.49 -16.22
N THR A 194 12.81 -16.80 -15.15
CA THR A 194 13.94 -15.86 -15.13
C THR A 194 14.58 -15.84 -13.74
N ASN A 195 15.88 -15.60 -13.64
CA ASN A 195 16.53 -15.27 -12.37
C ASN A 195 16.72 -13.75 -12.19
N PHE A 196 16.31 -12.93 -13.17
CA PHE A 196 16.42 -11.47 -13.17
C PHE A 196 15.07 -10.86 -12.81
N ASN A 197 14.86 -10.62 -11.52
CA ASN A 197 13.58 -10.10 -10.99
C ASN A 197 13.46 -8.57 -11.03
N ASN A 198 14.55 -7.84 -11.26
CA ASN A 198 14.57 -6.38 -11.38
C ASN A 198 14.70 -5.91 -12.83
N TRP A 199 14.12 -6.65 -13.77
CA TRP A 199 14.24 -6.41 -15.21
C TRP A 199 13.57 -5.13 -15.73
N LEU A 200 12.81 -4.43 -14.89
CA LEU A 200 12.29 -3.09 -15.20
C LEU A 200 13.14 -1.95 -14.62
N ALA A 201 14.13 -2.25 -13.78
CA ALA A 201 14.93 -1.25 -13.08
C ALA A 201 15.61 -0.27 -14.05
N GLY A 202 15.53 1.02 -13.75
CA GLY A 202 16.16 2.09 -14.50
C GLY A 202 15.55 2.41 -15.87
N ILE A 203 14.46 1.76 -16.27
CA ILE A 203 13.69 2.16 -17.46
C ILE A 203 12.78 3.33 -17.06
N ARG A 204 12.92 4.49 -17.71
CA ARG A 204 12.21 5.71 -17.31
C ARG A 204 10.71 5.65 -17.57
N SER A 205 10.28 5.04 -18.67
CA SER A 205 8.85 4.90 -19.02
C SER A 205 8.62 3.58 -19.74
N VAL A 206 7.71 2.76 -19.21
CA VAL A 206 7.49 1.39 -19.70
C VAL A 206 6.04 0.93 -19.53
N GLU A 207 5.50 0.32 -20.59
CA GLU A 207 4.25 -0.45 -20.56
C GLU A 207 4.53 -1.93 -20.83
N VAL A 208 4.00 -2.81 -20.00
CA VAL A 208 4.07 -4.27 -20.16
C VAL A 208 2.66 -4.79 -20.44
N ILE A 209 2.49 -5.42 -21.60
CA ILE A 209 1.27 -6.12 -22.01
C ILE A 209 1.53 -7.62 -21.84
N GLY A 210 0.98 -8.18 -20.76
CA GLY A 210 1.21 -9.57 -20.38
C GLY A 210 0.49 -10.60 -21.24
N ASN A 211 -0.69 -10.28 -21.80
CA ASN A 211 -1.54 -11.22 -22.55
C ASN A 211 -1.77 -12.57 -21.83
N GLY A 212 -1.94 -12.55 -20.49
CA GLY A 212 -2.08 -13.76 -19.68
C GLY A 212 -0.77 -14.51 -19.42
N ALA A 213 0.38 -13.86 -19.63
CA ALA A 213 1.67 -14.42 -19.25
C ALA A 213 1.80 -14.57 -17.73
N ASN A 214 2.61 -15.55 -17.33
CA ASN A 214 3.08 -15.75 -15.98
C ASN A 214 4.58 -15.50 -15.92
N ILE A 215 5.06 -14.81 -14.89
CA ILE A 215 6.49 -14.69 -14.58
C ILE A 215 6.81 -15.50 -13.33
N MET A 216 7.72 -16.45 -13.47
CA MET A 216 8.28 -17.24 -12.38
C MET A 216 9.74 -16.85 -12.18
N CYS A 217 10.05 -16.20 -11.06
CA CYS A 217 11.42 -15.89 -10.70
C CYS A 217 12.08 -17.07 -9.96
N THR A 218 13.24 -17.51 -10.42
CA THR A 218 14.01 -18.63 -9.84
C THR A 218 15.24 -18.19 -9.05
N HIS A 219 15.48 -16.88 -8.90
CA HIS A 219 16.69 -16.34 -8.29
C HIS A 219 16.99 -16.94 -6.90
N GLY A 220 16.00 -16.95 -6.00
CA GLY A 220 16.13 -17.52 -4.65
C GLY A 220 16.45 -19.02 -4.59
N ALA A 221 16.41 -19.75 -5.72
CA ALA A 221 16.84 -21.15 -5.77
C ALA A 221 18.36 -21.31 -5.68
N ALA A 222 19.13 -20.31 -6.16
CA ALA A 222 20.58 -20.33 -6.11
C ALA A 222 21.13 -19.88 -4.74
N ASP A 223 20.35 -19.10 -3.99
CA ASP A 223 20.68 -18.62 -2.65
C ASP A 223 19.45 -18.64 -1.72
N PRO A 224 19.06 -19.82 -1.19
CA PRO A 224 17.88 -19.97 -0.33
C PRO A 224 18.04 -19.29 1.05
N ASN A 225 19.28 -18.96 1.43
CA ASN A 225 19.62 -18.21 2.64
C ASN A 225 19.80 -16.70 2.36
N GLY A 226 19.69 -16.30 1.09
CA GLY A 226 19.84 -14.93 0.65
C GLY A 226 18.72 -14.01 1.13
N TYR A 227 18.92 -12.71 0.89
CA TYR A 227 18.01 -11.69 1.36
C TYR A 227 16.63 -11.81 0.74
N ALA A 228 15.68 -11.26 1.45
CA ALA A 228 14.28 -11.47 1.14
C ALA A 228 13.81 -10.83 -0.18
N PHE A 229 14.61 -9.94 -0.77
CA PHE A 229 14.40 -9.36 -2.11
C PHE A 229 14.75 -10.31 -3.25
N ASN A 230 15.67 -11.24 -2.99
CA ASN A 230 16.10 -12.30 -3.92
C ASN A 230 14.99 -13.34 -4.12
N GLN A 231 13.96 -13.27 -3.28
CA GLN A 231 12.79 -14.14 -3.25
C GLN A 231 11.54 -13.45 -3.83
N GLN A 232 11.70 -12.48 -4.73
CA GLN A 232 10.57 -11.75 -5.33
C GLN A 232 10.43 -12.06 -6.81
N ALA A 233 9.19 -12.07 -7.31
CA ALA A 233 8.91 -12.34 -8.71
C ALA A 233 9.19 -11.13 -9.62
N LEU A 234 8.88 -9.94 -9.12
CA LEU A 234 9.24 -8.66 -9.72
C LEU A 234 9.61 -7.70 -8.60
N ASN A 235 10.80 -7.12 -8.69
CA ASN A 235 11.33 -6.14 -7.75
C ASN A 235 11.72 -4.87 -8.50
N MET A 236 11.41 -3.71 -7.95
CA MET A 236 11.93 -2.42 -8.42
C MET A 236 12.84 -1.84 -7.34
N PRO A 237 13.95 -1.18 -7.68
CA PRO A 237 14.86 -0.65 -6.67
C PRO A 237 14.19 0.48 -5.88
N SER A 238 14.57 0.60 -4.61
CA SER A 238 14.23 1.72 -3.76
C SER A 238 15.00 2.97 -4.18
N VAL A 239 14.39 4.15 -3.99
CA VAL A 239 15.05 5.45 -4.19
C VAL A 239 16.29 5.63 -3.30
N PHE A 240 16.42 4.86 -2.22
CA PHE A 240 17.56 4.90 -1.29
C PHE A 240 18.68 3.92 -1.64
N ASP A 241 18.42 3.00 -2.57
CA ASP A 241 19.39 2.00 -2.97
C ASP A 241 20.60 2.65 -3.64
N THR A 242 21.78 2.06 -3.43
CA THR A 242 23.01 2.45 -4.10
C THR A 242 23.61 1.39 -4.99
N PHE A 243 23.06 0.18 -4.96
CA PHE A 243 23.38 -0.78 -6.00
C PHE A 243 22.78 -0.26 -7.29
N ASP A 244 23.51 -0.46 -8.38
CA ASP A 244 23.02 -0.20 -9.72
C ASP A 244 21.88 -1.20 -10.05
N ASN A 245 21.64 -1.45 -11.33
CA ASN A 245 20.66 -2.45 -11.73
C ASN A 245 21.11 -3.90 -11.47
N THR A 246 22.27 -4.13 -10.84
CA THR A 246 22.69 -5.47 -10.45
C THR A 246 21.90 -5.95 -9.23
N PHE A 247 21.90 -7.27 -9.04
CA PHE A 247 21.17 -7.90 -7.95
C PHE A 247 21.62 -7.41 -6.58
N TYR A 248 20.67 -7.33 -5.66
CA TYR A 248 20.96 -7.13 -4.25
C TYR A 248 21.71 -8.36 -3.68
N ASN A 249 23.03 -8.27 -3.56
CA ASN A 249 23.89 -9.38 -3.13
C ASN A 249 24.11 -9.44 -1.61
N GLY A 250 23.28 -8.77 -0.81
CA GLY A 250 23.20 -9.08 0.61
C GLY A 250 24.38 -8.71 1.52
N SER A 251 25.29 -7.83 1.12
CA SER A 251 26.10 -7.11 2.10
C SER A 251 25.30 -5.93 2.66
N ALA A 252 25.70 -5.38 3.80
CA ALA A 252 25.18 -4.12 4.33
C ALA A 252 25.38 -3.02 3.28
N THR A 253 24.41 -2.85 2.38
CA THR A 253 24.52 -1.89 1.30
C THR A 253 24.45 -0.49 1.90
N PRO A 254 25.31 0.44 1.45
CA PRO A 254 25.26 1.80 1.95
C PRO A 254 24.03 2.47 1.35
N TYR A 255 22.90 2.50 2.06
CA TYR A 255 21.76 3.32 1.63
C TYR A 255 22.19 4.80 1.56
N VAL A 256 21.75 5.50 0.52
CA VAL A 256 21.88 6.96 0.45
C VAL A 256 20.57 7.56 0.90
N TYR A 257 20.61 8.31 2.00
CA TYR A 257 19.46 9.03 2.54
C TYR A 257 19.31 10.43 1.95
N GLY A 258 20.23 10.84 1.08
CA GLY A 258 20.24 12.17 0.48
C GLY A 258 20.87 13.23 1.38
N ASP A 259 20.79 14.47 0.91
CA ASP A 259 21.46 15.64 1.47
C ASP A 259 20.56 16.31 2.53
N LEU A 260 21.16 16.76 3.63
CA LEU A 260 20.43 17.45 4.70
C LEU A 260 19.92 18.82 4.22
N ILE A 261 18.75 19.21 4.69
CA ILE A 261 18.15 20.52 4.41
C ILE A 261 18.40 21.45 5.60
N ALA A 262 18.99 22.62 5.37
CA ALA A 262 19.16 23.66 6.38
C ALA A 262 17.88 24.49 6.58
N SER A 263 17.15 24.76 5.49
CA SER A 263 15.90 25.50 5.56
C SER A 263 15.05 25.28 4.31
N THR A 264 13.75 25.48 4.46
CA THR A 264 12.88 25.76 3.32
C THR A 264 12.89 27.26 3.07
N VAL A 265 13.09 27.68 1.83
CA VAL A 265 13.09 29.10 1.47
C VAL A 265 11.74 29.41 0.85
N SER A 266 10.99 30.27 1.53
CA SER A 266 9.73 30.77 1.03
C SER A 266 9.86 32.22 0.56
N THR A 267 9.33 32.52 -0.61
CA THR A 267 9.18 33.90 -1.11
C THR A 267 7.90 34.57 -0.62
N SER A 268 7.00 33.82 0.04
CA SER A 268 5.75 34.30 0.66
C SER A 268 5.38 33.47 1.89
N ALA A 269 4.51 33.94 2.78
CA ALA A 269 4.23 33.26 4.05
C ALA A 269 3.50 31.89 3.93
N SER A 270 3.20 31.37 2.74
CA SER A 270 2.28 30.23 2.60
C SER A 270 2.68 29.04 1.72
N SER A 271 3.87 29.00 1.09
CA SER A 271 4.41 27.74 0.53
C SER A 271 5.81 27.93 -0.06
N ALA A 272 6.83 27.36 0.58
CA ALA A 272 8.18 27.35 0.02
C ALA A 272 8.22 26.64 -1.35
N GLN A 273 9.00 27.14 -2.31
CA GLN A 273 9.23 26.50 -3.62
C GLN A 273 10.69 26.06 -3.79
N SER A 274 11.48 26.20 -2.73
CA SER A 274 12.90 25.87 -2.73
C SER A 274 13.36 25.40 -1.37
N VAL A 275 14.45 24.64 -1.37
CA VAL A 275 15.22 24.29 -0.16
C VAL A 275 16.63 24.82 -0.28
N THR A 276 17.25 25.09 0.86
CA THR A 276 18.70 25.29 0.95
C THR A 276 19.31 24.05 1.60
N THR A 277 20.23 23.38 0.92
CA THR A 277 20.99 22.26 1.48
C THR A 277 21.88 22.73 2.64
N LEU A 278 22.14 21.86 3.62
CA LEU A 278 23.00 22.18 4.75
C LEU A 278 24.43 22.48 4.32
N THR A 279 24.95 21.71 3.36
CA THR A 279 26.19 22.03 2.66
C THR A 279 25.84 22.56 1.28
N ALA A 280 26.23 23.80 0.97
CA ALA A 280 25.84 24.46 -0.28
C ALA A 280 26.24 23.65 -1.54
N THR A 281 27.41 23.00 -1.52
CA THR A 281 27.91 22.21 -2.64
C THR A 281 27.06 20.98 -2.96
N ASP A 282 26.27 20.47 -2.01
CA ASP A 282 25.41 19.30 -2.22
C ASP A 282 24.31 19.57 -3.25
N ALA A 283 23.95 20.84 -3.48
CA ALA A 283 23.03 21.22 -4.55
C ALA A 283 23.56 20.82 -5.96
N ALA A 284 24.87 20.59 -6.13
CA ALA A 284 25.43 20.06 -7.38
C ALA A 284 24.97 18.63 -7.71
N ASN A 285 24.39 17.89 -6.74
CA ASN A 285 23.86 16.54 -6.95
C ASN A 285 22.53 16.53 -7.73
N TYR A 286 21.96 17.70 -8.02
CA TYR A 286 20.61 17.85 -8.59
C TYR A 286 20.67 18.48 -9.98
N THR A 287 19.95 17.89 -10.93
CA THR A 287 19.93 18.34 -12.32
C THR A 287 18.55 18.90 -12.68
N PRO A 288 18.44 20.09 -13.31
CA PRO A 288 17.17 20.60 -13.82
C PRO A 288 16.42 19.57 -14.69
N GLY A 289 15.12 19.45 -14.46
CA GLY A 289 14.22 18.53 -15.16
C GLY A 289 14.14 17.12 -14.58
N THR A 290 14.94 16.77 -13.57
CA THR A 290 14.85 15.46 -12.89
C THR A 290 13.95 15.54 -11.66
N TRP A 291 13.45 14.37 -11.22
CA TRP A 291 12.67 14.25 -9.99
C TRP A 291 13.58 14.22 -8.75
N ALA A 292 13.08 14.76 -7.65
CA ALA A 292 13.64 14.63 -6.32
C ALA A 292 12.55 14.27 -5.30
N LEU A 293 12.95 13.53 -4.27
CA LEU A 293 12.14 13.24 -3.10
C LEU A 293 12.68 14.09 -1.94
N ILE A 294 11.83 14.95 -1.40
CA ILE A 294 12.08 15.67 -0.15
C ILE A 294 11.33 14.94 0.93
N TYR A 295 11.96 14.64 2.07
CA TYR A 295 11.31 13.91 3.15
C TYR A 295 11.88 14.28 4.51
N GLY A 296 11.12 14.04 5.58
CA GLY A 296 11.62 14.17 6.94
C GLY A 296 10.54 13.91 7.99
N PHE A 297 10.96 13.99 9.25
CA PHE A 297 10.21 13.62 10.43
C PHE A 297 9.88 12.12 10.44
N GLU A 298 10.84 11.30 10.87
CA GLU A 298 10.66 9.86 10.98
C GLU A 298 9.65 9.50 12.08
N HIS A 299 8.57 8.80 11.72
CA HIS A 299 7.50 8.49 12.68
C HIS A 299 7.51 7.04 13.19
N GLU A 300 8.37 6.13 12.69
CA GLU A 300 8.39 4.74 13.15
C GLU A 300 9.34 4.53 14.35
N ASN A 301 10.33 5.41 14.57
CA ASN A 301 11.24 5.36 15.72
C ASN A 301 11.86 3.95 15.98
N ILE A 302 11.99 3.16 14.91
CA ILE A 302 12.71 1.87 14.86
C ILE A 302 13.66 2.00 13.67
N PRO A 303 14.85 1.37 13.71
CA PRO A 303 15.64 1.11 12.51
C PRO A 303 14.79 0.31 11.50
N GLY A 304 14.12 1.04 10.61
CA GLY A 304 13.25 0.50 9.58
C GLY A 304 13.76 1.00 8.23
N PHE A 305 13.65 0.13 7.23
CA PHE A 305 13.93 0.50 5.86
C PHE A 305 12.69 0.22 5.01
N PRO A 306 12.28 1.16 4.15
CA PRO A 306 12.81 2.53 4.01
C PRO A 306 12.49 3.44 5.21
N PRO A 307 13.01 4.68 5.27
CA PRO A 307 12.54 5.67 6.26
C PRO A 307 11.03 5.83 6.19
N ASP A 308 10.36 5.88 7.35
CA ASP A 308 8.94 6.18 7.51
C ASP A 308 8.72 7.66 7.81
N ALA A 309 9.10 8.49 6.84
CA ALA A 309 8.97 9.92 6.98
C ALA A 309 7.50 10.32 6.99
N ARG A 310 7.14 11.18 7.94
CA ARG A 310 5.82 11.75 8.02
C ARG A 310 5.58 12.69 6.85
N TYR A 311 6.51 13.62 6.59
CA TYR A 311 6.36 14.64 5.57
C TYR A 311 7.25 14.32 4.40
N TYR A 312 6.69 14.34 3.19
CA TYR A 312 7.45 14.12 1.97
C TYR A 312 6.77 14.70 0.74
N ASP A 313 7.57 15.09 -0.25
CA ASP A 313 7.17 15.70 -1.49
C ASP A 313 7.97 15.12 -2.66
N TYR A 314 7.26 14.74 -3.73
CA TYR A 314 7.85 14.46 -5.03
C TYR A 314 7.76 15.70 -5.91
N VAL A 315 8.91 16.24 -6.30
CA VAL A 315 9.04 17.51 -7.04
C VAL A 315 10.02 17.38 -8.21
N LYS A 316 9.87 18.21 -9.24
CA LYS A 316 10.89 18.33 -10.29
C LYS A 316 11.81 19.51 -9.98
N VAL A 317 13.10 19.29 -10.15
CA VAL A 317 14.13 20.33 -10.02
C VAL A 317 14.02 21.29 -11.20
N VAL A 318 13.97 22.59 -10.93
CA VAL A 318 13.97 23.67 -11.93
C VAL A 318 15.36 24.30 -12.02
N THR A 319 15.96 24.64 -10.88
CA THR A 319 17.34 25.11 -10.77
C THR A 319 18.01 24.50 -9.54
N ALA A 320 19.33 24.36 -9.59
CA ALA A 320 20.16 23.98 -8.46
C ALA A 320 21.46 24.78 -8.52
N ASP A 321 21.76 25.52 -7.45
CA ASP A 321 22.92 26.41 -7.37
C ASP A 321 23.85 25.95 -6.24
N ALA A 322 24.99 25.35 -6.62
CA ALA A 322 25.99 24.84 -5.69
C ALA A 322 26.74 25.93 -4.91
N ALA A 323 26.69 27.19 -5.35
CA ALA A 323 27.30 28.30 -4.61
C ALA A 323 26.43 28.74 -3.43
N THR A 324 25.10 28.67 -3.57
CA THR A 324 24.14 29.09 -2.54
C THR A 324 23.50 27.92 -1.79
N GLY A 325 23.58 26.70 -2.32
CA GLY A 325 22.87 25.53 -1.81
C GLY A 325 21.39 25.50 -2.17
N ILE A 326 20.90 26.45 -2.97
CA ILE A 326 19.48 26.61 -3.25
C ILE A 326 19.07 25.69 -4.40
N ILE A 327 18.03 24.89 -4.16
CA ILE A 327 17.37 24.07 -5.17
C ILE A 327 15.91 24.54 -5.27
N THR A 328 15.47 24.91 -6.48
CA THR A 328 14.11 25.39 -6.75
C THR A 328 13.30 24.34 -7.50
N PHE A 329 11.99 24.26 -7.23
CA PHE A 329 11.10 23.22 -7.75
C PHE A 329 10.00 23.74 -8.66
N ASP A 330 9.38 22.83 -9.40
CA ASP A 330 8.29 23.10 -10.36
C ASP A 330 6.97 23.51 -9.69
N ARG A 331 6.83 23.25 -8.38
CA ARG A 331 5.67 23.60 -7.57
C ARG A 331 6.08 23.94 -6.15
N ALA A 332 5.18 24.57 -5.42
CA ALA A 332 5.38 24.79 -4.01
C ALA A 332 5.28 23.47 -3.21
N LEU A 333 6.03 23.40 -2.12
CA LEU A 333 6.07 22.27 -1.20
C LEU A 333 4.77 22.19 -0.40
N ASN A 334 4.33 20.97 -0.12
CA ASN A 334 3.13 20.74 0.69
C ASN A 334 3.43 20.91 2.19
N TYR A 335 4.70 20.83 2.58
CA TYR A 335 5.13 20.84 3.97
C TYR A 335 6.30 21.80 4.20
N GLU A 336 6.38 22.30 5.43
CA GLU A 336 7.60 22.92 5.95
C GLU A 336 8.54 21.82 6.45
N TYR A 337 9.83 21.96 6.13
CA TYR A 337 10.87 21.04 6.53
C TYR A 337 11.80 21.76 7.52
N ASP A 338 11.62 21.48 8.81
CA ASP A 338 12.35 22.12 9.91
C ASP A 338 13.65 21.38 10.20
N ALA A 339 14.78 22.04 9.94
CA ALA A 339 16.11 21.48 10.17
C ALA A 339 16.38 21.14 11.66
N GLY A 340 15.54 21.65 12.57
CA GLY A 340 15.60 21.30 13.99
C GLY A 340 15.06 19.91 14.32
N TRP A 341 14.39 19.20 13.42
CA TRP A 341 13.83 17.87 13.73
C TRP A 341 14.90 16.89 14.24
N PRO A 342 14.61 16.11 15.30
CA PRO A 342 15.58 15.16 15.87
C PRO A 342 16.01 14.13 14.83
N ASP A 343 17.32 14.02 14.57
CA ASP A 343 17.85 13.11 13.56
C ASP A 343 18.32 11.75 14.10
N ASN A 344 18.68 11.71 15.38
CA ASN A 344 19.23 10.52 16.02
C ASN A 344 18.11 9.63 16.59
N LEU A 345 17.79 8.55 15.88
CA LEU A 345 17.01 7.45 16.43
C LEU A 345 17.93 6.33 16.93
N PRO A 346 17.57 5.65 18.03
CA PRO A 346 18.34 4.56 18.59
C PRO A 346 18.37 3.38 17.61
N GLY A 347 19.56 2.81 17.43
CA GLY A 347 19.82 1.75 16.46
C GLY A 347 20.31 2.23 15.09
N GLY A 348 20.65 3.52 14.95
CA GLY A 348 21.41 4.01 13.78
C GLY A 348 20.59 4.24 12.51
N GLY A 349 19.26 4.30 12.61
CA GLY A 349 18.40 4.71 11.50
C GLY A 349 18.51 6.21 11.24
N VAL A 350 18.91 6.57 10.02
CA VAL A 350 18.95 7.95 9.51
C VAL A 350 17.57 8.29 8.95
N GLY A 351 16.96 9.42 9.33
CA GLY A 351 15.67 9.81 8.72
C GLY A 351 14.83 10.87 9.43
N GLY A 352 15.23 11.33 10.62
CA GLY A 352 14.45 12.30 11.37
C GLY A 352 14.57 13.74 10.83
N ALA A 353 15.80 14.21 10.61
CA ALA A 353 16.04 15.51 10.00
C ALA A 353 15.58 15.55 8.53
N PRO A 354 15.13 16.72 8.04
CA PRO A 354 14.70 16.84 6.66
C PRO A 354 15.85 16.64 5.68
N ARG A 355 15.56 15.92 4.60
CA ARG A 355 16.49 15.54 3.55
C ARG A 355 15.87 15.71 2.18
N ILE A 356 16.73 15.85 1.19
CA ILE A 356 16.38 15.77 -0.23
C ILE A 356 17.26 14.69 -0.88
N ILE A 357 16.68 13.88 -1.77
CA ILE A 357 17.42 12.89 -2.55
C ILE A 357 17.04 12.97 -4.02
N SER A 358 18.04 12.94 -4.91
CA SER A 358 17.80 12.86 -6.35
C SER A 358 17.21 11.50 -6.72
N CYS A 359 16.11 11.51 -7.46
CA CYS A 359 15.52 10.30 -8.06
C CYS A 359 16.19 9.94 -9.41
N THR A 360 17.32 10.58 -9.72
CA THR A 360 18.16 10.31 -10.90
C THR A 360 19.63 10.43 -10.51
N ARG A 361 20.27 9.29 -10.32
CA ARG A 361 21.65 9.10 -9.88
C ARG A 361 22.34 8.09 -10.79
N SER A 362 23.66 8.01 -10.76
CA SER A 362 24.42 7.06 -11.60
C SER A 362 24.02 5.59 -11.37
N ASN A 363 23.54 5.28 -10.17
CA ASN A 363 23.10 3.96 -9.72
C ASN A 363 21.59 3.82 -9.54
N PHE A 364 20.79 4.88 -9.72
CA PHE A 364 19.35 4.81 -9.55
C PHE A 364 18.62 5.73 -10.54
N GLN A 365 17.64 5.19 -11.24
CA GLN A 365 16.77 5.96 -12.11
C GLN A 365 15.31 5.60 -11.80
N THR A 366 14.54 6.60 -11.36
CA THR A 366 13.11 6.42 -11.10
C THR A 366 12.36 6.10 -12.38
N ILE A 367 11.32 5.26 -12.25
CA ILE A 367 10.36 5.03 -13.34
C ILE A 367 9.28 6.10 -13.26
N GLU A 368 9.24 7.00 -14.25
CA GLU A 368 8.27 8.09 -14.27
C GLU A 368 6.87 7.64 -14.65
N ASP A 369 6.76 6.65 -15.54
CA ASP A 369 5.50 6.06 -15.95
C ASP A 369 5.63 4.55 -16.17
N LEU A 370 4.98 3.78 -15.31
CA LEU A 370 4.90 2.33 -15.36
C LEU A 370 3.45 1.90 -15.60
N VAL A 371 3.24 1.05 -16.59
CA VAL A 371 1.97 0.36 -16.81
C VAL A 371 2.20 -1.14 -16.93
N ILE A 372 1.47 -1.95 -16.19
CA ILE A 372 1.47 -3.42 -16.35
C ILE A 372 0.03 -3.91 -16.52
N ARG A 373 -0.21 -4.73 -17.53
CA ARG A 373 -1.53 -5.28 -17.88
C ARG A 373 -1.47 -6.79 -18.02
N ASP A 374 -2.52 -7.47 -17.58
CA ASP A 374 -2.80 -8.88 -17.91
C ASP A 374 -1.62 -9.83 -17.62
N LEU A 375 -0.99 -9.65 -16.45
CA LEU A 375 0.24 -10.35 -16.06
C LEU A 375 0.02 -11.05 -14.72
N SER A 376 0.46 -12.29 -14.60
CA SER A 376 0.50 -12.99 -13.32
C SER A 376 1.94 -13.21 -12.87
N LEU A 377 2.22 -12.96 -11.60
CA LEU A 377 3.46 -13.36 -10.96
C LEU A 377 3.19 -14.64 -10.18
N VAL A 378 3.93 -15.70 -10.49
CA VAL A 378 3.65 -17.03 -9.94
C VAL A 378 4.77 -17.50 -9.01
N PRO A 379 4.43 -18.32 -8.00
CA PRO A 379 5.42 -18.79 -7.05
C PRO A 379 6.37 -19.77 -7.74
N PHE A 380 7.62 -19.80 -7.30
CA PHE A 380 8.54 -20.87 -7.64
C PHE A 380 8.52 -21.92 -6.52
N ASN A 381 8.11 -23.14 -6.87
CA ASN A 381 7.90 -24.23 -5.90
C ASN A 381 9.21 -24.80 -5.34
N GLY A 382 10.37 -24.43 -5.91
CA GLY A 382 11.67 -24.90 -5.44
C GLY A 382 12.26 -24.15 -4.26
N TRP A 383 11.49 -23.36 -3.52
CA TRP A 383 11.99 -22.71 -2.31
C TRP A 383 11.62 -23.49 -1.06
N VAL A 384 12.65 -23.96 -0.36
CA VAL A 384 12.53 -24.74 0.89
C VAL A 384 12.77 -23.91 2.15
N SER A 385 13.07 -22.61 2.01
CA SER A 385 13.33 -21.72 3.14
C SER A 385 12.04 -21.43 3.94
N PRO A 386 12.07 -21.34 5.29
CA PRO A 386 10.90 -21.04 6.12
C PRO A 386 10.14 -19.77 5.72
N ASN A 387 10.82 -18.79 5.13
CA ASN A 387 10.22 -17.53 4.68
C ASN A 387 9.62 -17.58 3.26
N ALA A 388 9.80 -18.67 2.52
CA ALA A 388 9.33 -18.81 1.14
C ALA A 388 7.81 -18.68 1.00
N ALA A 389 7.05 -19.12 2.01
CA ALA A 389 5.61 -19.04 2.03
C ALA A 389 5.09 -17.58 1.97
N LEU A 390 5.83 -16.60 2.50
CA LEU A 390 5.41 -15.20 2.56
C LEU A 390 5.91 -14.34 1.39
N ARG A 391 6.84 -14.86 0.58
CA ARG A 391 7.59 -14.03 -0.40
C ARG A 391 7.52 -14.54 -1.83
N THR A 392 7.20 -15.82 -2.05
CA THR A 392 6.94 -16.35 -3.39
C THR A 392 5.83 -15.57 -4.11
N ALA A 393 6.03 -15.31 -5.40
CA ALA A 393 5.14 -14.51 -6.25
C ALA A 393 4.99 -13.03 -5.82
N ARG A 394 5.90 -12.49 -5.00
CA ARG A 394 5.80 -11.10 -4.54
C ARG A 394 6.10 -10.10 -5.65
N LEU A 395 5.28 -9.06 -5.71
CA LEU A 395 5.50 -7.82 -6.46
C LEU A 395 5.98 -6.73 -5.49
N SER A 396 7.18 -6.20 -5.70
CA SER A 396 7.65 -5.01 -5.00
C SER A 396 7.76 -3.85 -5.98
N VAL A 397 7.04 -2.77 -5.69
CA VAL A 397 6.93 -1.60 -6.57
C VAL A 397 7.49 -0.41 -5.81
N TYR A 398 8.71 -0.03 -6.14
CA TYR A 398 9.45 1.05 -5.48
C TYR A 398 10.02 2.01 -6.53
N GLY A 399 10.29 3.25 -6.13
CA GLY A 399 11.06 4.18 -6.96
C GLY A 399 10.34 4.62 -8.24
N TYR A 400 9.04 4.95 -8.15
CA TYR A 400 8.22 5.37 -9.28
C TYR A 400 7.54 6.72 -9.05
N ILE A 401 7.20 7.43 -10.14
CA ILE A 401 6.33 8.61 -10.07
C ILE A 401 4.88 8.22 -10.37
N ASN A 402 4.63 7.53 -11.48
CA ASN A 402 3.30 7.03 -11.80
C ASN A 402 3.40 5.53 -12.12
N ALA A 403 2.61 4.73 -11.43
CA ALA A 403 2.55 3.29 -11.68
C ALA A 403 1.09 2.81 -11.69
N ARG A 404 0.75 1.99 -12.69
CA ARG A 404 -0.62 1.52 -12.92
C ARG A 404 -0.60 0.04 -13.28
N PHE A 405 -1.36 -0.76 -12.54
CA PHE A 405 -1.47 -2.19 -12.71
C PHE A 405 -2.92 -2.55 -13.01
N TYR A 406 -3.15 -3.26 -14.11
CA TYR A 406 -4.47 -3.68 -14.56
C TYR A 406 -4.51 -5.18 -14.71
N ASN A 407 -5.44 -5.86 -14.04
CA ASN A 407 -5.57 -7.32 -14.15
C ASN A 407 -4.25 -8.04 -13.84
N VAL A 408 -3.61 -7.65 -12.75
CA VAL A 408 -2.35 -8.26 -12.29
C VAL A 408 -2.62 -9.16 -11.09
N ASN A 409 -2.16 -10.40 -11.18
CA ASN A 409 -2.32 -11.39 -10.12
C ASN A 409 -0.95 -11.71 -9.51
N CYS A 410 -0.85 -11.71 -8.18
CA CYS A 410 0.39 -12.08 -7.53
C CYS A 410 0.15 -12.68 -6.13
N GLY A 411 1.25 -13.10 -5.49
CA GLY A 411 1.24 -13.55 -4.10
C GLY A 411 0.99 -12.37 -3.17
N SER A 412 2.08 -11.67 -2.84
CA SER A 412 2.09 -10.47 -2.01
C SER A 412 2.43 -9.24 -2.83
N VAL A 413 2.02 -8.06 -2.35
CA VAL A 413 2.39 -6.79 -2.95
C VAL A 413 2.96 -5.83 -1.91
N TYR A 414 4.10 -5.22 -2.24
CA TYR A 414 4.86 -4.29 -1.39
C TYR A 414 5.11 -3.01 -2.19
N PRO A 415 4.12 -2.11 -2.26
CA PRO A 415 4.32 -0.82 -2.90
C PRO A 415 4.99 0.16 -1.94
N GLY A 416 5.87 1.03 -2.42
CA GLY A 416 6.54 2.03 -1.61
C GLY A 416 7.29 3.08 -2.42
N GLN A 417 7.80 4.13 -1.78
CA GLN A 417 8.63 5.19 -2.37
C GLN A 417 8.19 5.60 -3.78
N GLY A 418 6.93 6.01 -3.90
CA GLY A 418 6.45 6.59 -5.15
C GLY A 418 5.31 7.58 -4.98
N LYS A 419 5.02 8.31 -6.05
CA LYS A 419 4.02 9.38 -6.00
C LYS A 419 2.60 8.84 -6.19
N ASN A 420 2.28 8.30 -7.37
CA ASN A 420 0.94 7.85 -7.72
C ASN A 420 0.93 6.37 -8.09
N LEU A 421 0.14 5.57 -7.38
CA LEU A 421 -0.02 4.14 -7.65
C LEU A 421 -1.49 3.74 -7.74
N LEU A 422 -1.83 3.03 -8.81
CA LEU A 422 -3.14 2.43 -9.03
C LEU A 422 -3.01 0.92 -9.25
N PHE A 423 -3.81 0.15 -8.54
CA PHE A 423 -4.16 -1.23 -8.90
C PHE A 423 -5.65 -1.28 -9.23
N ASP A 424 -5.99 -1.71 -10.45
CA ASP A 424 -7.38 -1.90 -10.89
C ASP A 424 -7.58 -3.34 -11.36
N THR A 425 -8.58 -4.01 -10.78
CA THR A 425 -8.96 -5.38 -11.14
C THR A 425 -7.84 -6.39 -10.85
N CYS A 426 -7.08 -6.18 -9.78
CA CYS A 426 -5.98 -7.05 -9.38
C CYS A 426 -6.39 -8.11 -8.33
N GLN A 427 -5.58 -9.16 -8.18
CA GLN A 427 -5.77 -10.18 -7.14
C GLN A 427 -4.47 -10.48 -6.40
N PHE A 428 -4.50 -10.32 -5.08
CA PHE A 428 -3.38 -10.64 -4.19
C PHE A 428 -3.77 -11.81 -3.30
N SER A 429 -3.12 -12.96 -3.55
CA SER A 429 -3.41 -14.22 -2.86
C SER A 429 -2.78 -14.34 -1.46
N LYS A 430 -2.04 -13.32 -1.03
CA LYS A 430 -1.37 -13.22 0.28
C LYS A 430 -1.43 -11.76 0.78
N ALA A 431 -0.46 -11.35 1.61
CA ALA A 431 -0.41 -10.04 2.22
C ALA A 431 -0.04 -8.91 1.23
N CYS A 432 -0.76 -7.79 1.34
CA CYS A 432 -0.41 -6.48 0.83
C CYS A 432 0.13 -5.63 1.98
N GLU A 433 1.32 -5.06 1.80
CA GLU A 433 1.96 -4.20 2.78
C GLU A 433 2.40 -2.90 2.11
N PRO A 434 1.59 -1.83 2.15
CA PRO A 434 2.00 -0.53 1.66
C PRO A 434 3.15 0.02 2.51
N ASP A 435 4.32 0.03 1.89
CA ASP A 435 5.64 0.18 2.49
C ASP A 435 6.21 1.57 2.18
N LYS A 436 5.66 2.56 2.88
CA LYS A 436 6.20 3.92 3.13
C LYS A 436 6.43 4.85 1.92
N LEU A 437 6.40 6.15 2.21
CA LEU A 437 6.67 7.26 1.27
C LEU A 437 5.81 7.19 -0.01
N ILE A 438 4.53 6.87 0.13
CA ILE A 438 3.57 6.79 -0.99
C ILE A 438 2.60 7.96 -0.92
N ASP A 439 2.66 8.87 -1.90
CA ASP A 439 1.79 10.06 -1.86
C ASP A 439 0.31 9.69 -2.09
N GLN A 440 0.03 8.89 -3.12
CA GLN A 440 -1.29 8.40 -3.44
C GLN A 440 -1.25 6.91 -3.84
N LEU A 441 -2.07 6.12 -3.15
CA LEU A 441 -2.31 4.71 -3.42
C LEU A 441 -3.81 4.47 -3.61
N ILE A 442 -4.18 3.93 -4.76
CA ILE A 442 -5.57 3.61 -5.11
C ILE A 442 -5.67 2.12 -5.43
N PHE A 443 -6.58 1.45 -4.74
CA PHE A 443 -7.02 0.11 -5.09
C PHE A 443 -8.46 0.18 -5.58
N LYS A 444 -8.71 -0.43 -6.75
CA LYS A 444 -10.04 -0.47 -7.37
C LYS A 444 -10.35 -1.88 -7.85
N ASN A 445 -11.55 -2.38 -7.60
CA ASN A 445 -12.00 -3.70 -8.04
C ASN A 445 -11.00 -4.82 -7.66
N THR A 446 -10.26 -4.65 -6.57
CA THR A 446 -9.09 -5.48 -6.23
C THR A 446 -9.41 -6.37 -5.03
N SER A 447 -8.89 -7.60 -5.03
CA SER A 447 -9.08 -8.57 -3.95
C SER A 447 -7.79 -8.84 -3.18
N PHE A 448 -7.93 -9.01 -1.87
CA PHE A 448 -6.84 -9.19 -0.93
C PHE A 448 -7.12 -10.36 0.00
N VAL A 449 -6.07 -11.08 0.37
CA VAL A 449 -6.09 -11.85 1.61
C VAL A 449 -5.87 -10.89 2.78
N ASP A 450 -4.63 -10.46 3.01
CA ASP A 450 -4.32 -9.53 4.11
C ASP A 450 -3.90 -8.16 3.57
N VAL A 451 -4.24 -7.09 4.28
CA VAL A 451 -3.70 -5.73 4.07
C VAL A 451 -3.24 -5.18 5.41
N VAL A 452 -1.95 -4.88 5.52
CA VAL A 452 -1.32 -4.46 6.77
C VAL A 452 -0.40 -3.25 6.59
N ASN A 453 -0.17 -2.48 7.66
CA ASN A 453 0.74 -1.33 7.76
C ASN A 453 0.27 -0.06 7.03
N GLY A 454 1.04 0.52 6.10
CA GLY A 454 0.65 1.74 5.38
C GLY A 454 0.83 3.07 6.14
N GLY A 455 1.66 3.13 7.17
CA GLY A 455 1.89 4.36 7.94
C GLY A 455 2.50 5.52 7.15
N GLY A 456 3.46 5.23 6.26
CA GLY A 456 4.05 6.22 5.36
C GLY A 456 3.23 6.47 4.09
N VAL A 457 1.92 6.22 4.06
CA VAL A 457 1.05 6.55 2.92
C VAL A 457 0.26 7.82 3.22
N ASN A 458 0.35 8.84 2.35
CA ASN A 458 -0.39 10.08 2.52
C ASN A 458 -1.88 9.85 2.23
N PHE A 459 -2.22 9.38 1.03
CA PHE A 459 -3.61 9.13 0.64
C PHE A 459 -3.79 7.69 0.15
N LEU A 460 -4.69 6.96 0.81
CA LEU A 460 -5.09 5.61 0.43
C LEU A 460 -6.59 5.56 0.17
N GLN A 461 -6.94 5.16 -1.05
CA GLN A 461 -8.33 4.92 -1.44
C GLN A 461 -8.56 3.46 -1.83
N MET A 462 -9.65 2.88 -1.36
CA MET A 462 -10.08 1.53 -1.67
C MET A 462 -11.53 1.56 -2.16
N LEU A 463 -11.74 1.16 -3.42
CA LEU A 463 -13.03 1.20 -4.10
C LEU A 463 -13.40 -0.17 -4.64
N ASN A 464 -14.59 -0.67 -4.29
CA ASN A 464 -15.07 -1.97 -4.78
C ASN A 464 -14.11 -3.13 -4.45
N CYS A 465 -13.41 -3.07 -3.31
CA CYS A 465 -12.41 -4.06 -2.93
C CYS A 465 -13.01 -5.18 -2.07
N THR A 466 -12.39 -6.36 -2.10
CA THR A 466 -12.76 -7.51 -1.25
C THR A 466 -11.58 -7.97 -0.42
N PHE A 467 -11.81 -8.19 0.88
CA PHE A 467 -10.79 -8.60 1.85
C PHE A 467 -11.19 -9.92 2.50
N SER A 468 -10.34 -10.95 2.45
CA SER A 468 -10.63 -12.27 3.04
C SER A 468 -9.82 -12.58 4.30
N GLY A 469 -8.91 -11.69 4.72
CA GLY A 469 -8.03 -11.87 5.87
C GLY A 469 -7.91 -10.62 6.73
N GLN A 470 -6.73 -10.38 7.28
CA GLN A 470 -6.46 -9.25 8.16
C GLN A 470 -6.58 -7.92 7.40
N PHE A 471 -7.21 -6.93 8.01
CA PHE A 471 -7.19 -5.55 7.56
C PHE A 471 -6.70 -4.63 8.69
N ASN A 472 -5.50 -4.10 8.55
CA ASN A 472 -4.82 -3.28 9.56
C ASN A 472 -3.96 -2.22 8.88
N ILE A 473 -4.58 -1.10 8.46
CA ILE A 473 -3.90 -0.05 7.72
C ILE A 473 -4.00 1.31 8.44
N SER A 474 -2.95 2.12 8.35
CA SER A 474 -2.88 3.43 9.04
C SER A 474 -2.31 4.56 8.17
N PRO A 475 -2.87 4.83 6.97
CA PRO A 475 -2.42 5.92 6.13
C PRO A 475 -2.84 7.27 6.75
N ARG A 476 -2.27 8.38 6.31
CA ARG A 476 -2.69 9.70 6.79
C ARG A 476 -4.15 10.01 6.42
N TYR A 477 -4.54 9.71 5.19
CA TYR A 477 -5.90 9.84 4.69
C TYR A 477 -6.37 8.49 4.15
N LEU A 478 -7.43 7.92 4.76
CA LEU A 478 -8.04 6.66 4.37
C LEU A 478 -9.45 6.92 3.82
N ASP A 479 -9.73 6.45 2.61
CA ASP A 479 -11.06 6.47 2.00
C ASP A 479 -11.45 5.06 1.55
N ILE A 480 -12.51 4.51 2.14
CA ILE A 480 -13.00 3.14 1.85
C ILE A 480 -14.45 3.22 1.43
N ASP A 481 -14.73 2.81 0.18
CA ASP A 481 -16.09 2.81 -0.37
C ASP A 481 -16.40 1.54 -1.17
N ASN A 482 -17.64 1.10 -1.05
CA ASN A 482 -18.20 -0.10 -1.68
C ASN A 482 -17.36 -1.37 -1.48
N CYS A 483 -16.73 -1.54 -0.31
CA CYS A 483 -15.86 -2.66 -0.03
C CYS A 483 -16.56 -3.79 0.76
N THR A 484 -16.07 -5.01 0.59
CA THR A 484 -16.54 -6.21 1.30
C THR A 484 -15.43 -6.82 2.15
N PHE A 485 -15.68 -6.99 3.44
CA PHE A 485 -14.77 -7.59 4.40
C PHE A 485 -15.29 -8.99 4.77
N ALA A 486 -14.81 -10.03 4.08
CA ALA A 486 -15.38 -11.38 4.07
C ALA A 486 -14.91 -12.28 5.22
N SER A 487 -13.71 -12.07 5.75
CA SER A 487 -13.18 -12.83 6.88
C SER A 487 -12.15 -11.96 7.58
N THR A 488 -12.26 -11.83 8.89
CA THR A 488 -11.29 -11.07 9.67
C THR A 488 -10.62 -12.03 10.65
N SER A 489 -9.45 -12.55 10.29
CA SER A 489 -8.69 -13.55 11.05
C SER A 489 -8.70 -13.33 12.58
N PHE A 490 -8.73 -14.43 13.35
CA PHE A 490 -8.71 -14.41 14.83
C PHE A 490 -7.52 -13.59 15.35
N GLY A 491 -7.73 -12.64 16.27
CA GLY A 491 -6.64 -11.97 17.02
C GLY A 491 -6.59 -10.44 17.04
N SER A 492 -7.44 -9.74 16.29
CA SER A 492 -7.59 -8.27 16.40
C SER A 492 -8.98 -7.91 16.93
N SER A 493 -9.05 -7.00 17.91
CA SER A 493 -10.29 -6.55 18.57
C SER A 493 -11.25 -5.78 17.64
N SER A 494 -10.88 -5.55 16.37
CA SER A 494 -11.64 -4.76 15.40
C SER A 494 -11.45 -5.15 13.94
N ALA A 495 -12.49 -4.95 13.11
CA ALA A 495 -12.47 -5.20 11.65
C ALA A 495 -11.56 -4.22 10.88
N LEU A 496 -11.48 -2.97 11.34
CA LEU A 496 -10.49 -1.95 11.02
C LEU A 496 -9.66 -1.72 12.28
N ALA A 497 -8.55 -2.42 12.42
CA ALA A 497 -7.58 -2.09 13.44
C ALA A 497 -6.66 -1.01 12.90
N PHE A 498 -6.62 0.18 13.51
CA PHE A 498 -5.56 1.17 13.28
C PHE A 498 -4.32 0.92 14.18
N PHE A 499 -4.25 -0.25 14.85
CA PHE A 499 -3.62 -0.35 16.17
C PHE A 499 -2.29 -1.06 16.28
N GLY A 500 -1.81 -1.76 15.26
CA GLY A 500 -0.47 -2.36 15.36
C GLY A 500 0.61 -1.29 15.49
N GLN A 501 0.47 -0.20 14.72
CA GLN A 501 1.48 0.84 14.53
C GLN A 501 0.80 2.14 14.08
N ASN A 502 0.10 2.85 14.98
CA ASN A 502 -0.76 3.99 14.62
C ASN A 502 0.06 5.21 14.14
N LYS A 503 0.51 5.22 12.88
CA LYS A 503 1.51 6.18 12.35
C LYS A 503 0.89 7.52 11.85
N GLY A 504 -0.06 8.06 12.61
CA GLY A 504 -0.61 9.41 12.39
C GLY A 504 -1.76 9.50 11.36
N VAL A 505 -2.74 8.61 11.44
CA VAL A 505 -3.98 8.75 10.63
C VAL A 505 -4.68 10.07 10.96
N GLU A 506 -4.93 10.94 10.00
CA GLU A 506 -5.62 12.23 10.19
C GLU A 506 -7.09 12.15 9.80
N HIS A 507 -7.41 11.45 8.71
CA HIS A 507 -8.76 11.37 8.20
C HIS A 507 -9.10 9.94 7.79
N VAL A 508 -10.27 9.48 8.23
CA VAL A 508 -10.91 8.26 7.76
C VAL A 508 -12.28 8.60 7.18
N ARG A 509 -12.53 8.18 5.94
CA ARG A 509 -13.84 8.23 5.31
C ARG A 509 -14.32 6.80 5.03
N LEU A 510 -15.53 6.50 5.49
CA LEU A 510 -16.23 5.25 5.20
C LEU A 510 -17.48 5.54 4.37
N GLY A 511 -17.48 5.09 3.12
CA GLY A 511 -18.65 5.06 2.24
C GLY A 511 -19.56 3.87 2.58
N THR A 512 -20.14 3.22 1.57
CA THR A 512 -21.02 2.05 1.80
C THR A 512 -20.19 0.77 1.84
N ASN A 513 -20.20 -0.01 2.93
CA ASN A 513 -19.36 -1.20 3.06
C ASN A 513 -20.13 -2.39 3.65
N VAL A 514 -19.67 -3.61 3.34
CA VAL A 514 -20.21 -4.87 3.88
C VAL A 514 -19.18 -5.54 4.80
N TRP A 515 -19.60 -5.88 6.01
CA TRP A 515 -18.77 -6.44 7.06
C TRP A 515 -19.28 -7.83 7.46
N ASN A 516 -18.49 -8.86 7.18
CA ASN A 516 -18.81 -10.22 7.60
C ASN A 516 -18.35 -10.49 9.04
N CYS A 517 -19.25 -10.25 9.99
CA CYS A 517 -19.12 -10.46 11.41
C CYS A 517 -19.40 -11.93 11.81
N SER A 518 -18.88 -12.91 11.08
CA SER A 518 -19.12 -14.33 11.40
C SER A 518 -18.27 -14.86 12.57
N LEU A 519 -17.16 -14.21 12.91
CA LEU A 519 -16.24 -14.68 13.96
C LEU A 519 -16.52 -14.02 15.34
N PRO A 520 -16.54 -14.80 16.44
CA PRO A 520 -16.70 -14.28 17.80
C PRO A 520 -15.40 -13.59 18.30
N GLY A 521 -15.52 -12.63 19.22
CA GLY A 521 -14.36 -12.02 19.90
C GLY A 521 -13.94 -10.61 19.47
N ARG A 522 -14.77 -9.91 18.67
CA ARG A 522 -14.53 -8.51 18.30
C ARG A 522 -15.65 -7.62 18.81
N SER A 523 -15.29 -6.40 19.20
CA SER A 523 -16.21 -5.44 19.82
C SER A 523 -16.42 -4.17 18.99
N ALA A 524 -15.61 -3.89 17.95
CA ALA A 524 -15.88 -2.78 17.03
C ALA A 524 -15.42 -2.96 15.57
N LEU A 525 -15.96 -2.14 14.67
CA LEU A 525 -15.42 -1.94 13.33
C LEU A 525 -14.16 -1.09 13.42
N ILE A 526 -14.17 0.02 14.16
CA ILE A 526 -13.02 0.88 14.42
C ILE A 526 -12.61 0.73 15.90
N ALA A 527 -11.44 0.17 16.18
CA ALA A 527 -10.89 0.25 17.54
C ALA A 527 -10.24 1.62 17.80
N ASN A 528 -9.95 1.94 19.07
CA ASN A 528 -8.85 2.83 19.48
C ASN A 528 -8.18 2.22 20.70
N SER A 529 -6.96 1.68 20.59
CA SER A 529 -6.35 0.95 21.72
C SER A 529 -4.93 1.37 22.10
N ASN A 530 -4.26 2.23 21.31
CA ASN A 530 -2.90 2.67 21.61
C ASN A 530 -2.84 4.19 21.62
N ASN A 531 -2.98 4.77 22.80
CA ASN A 531 -2.69 6.18 23.02
C ASN A 531 -1.18 6.37 22.99
N THR A 532 -0.69 7.25 22.12
CA THR A 532 0.66 7.78 22.32
C THR A 532 0.68 8.58 23.58
N ILE A 533 1.64 8.25 24.43
CA ILE A 533 1.86 8.92 25.69
C ILE A 533 3.02 9.89 25.52
N LEU A 534 3.00 11.01 26.23
CA LEU A 534 4.15 11.88 26.36
C LEU A 534 4.21 12.30 27.81
N THR A 535 5.28 11.88 28.49
CA THR A 535 5.55 12.30 29.86
C THR A 535 6.44 13.55 29.81
N VAL A 536 5.98 14.64 30.44
CA VAL A 536 6.76 15.89 30.53
C VAL A 536 7.91 15.70 31.52
N ASP A 537 9.15 15.84 31.05
CA ASP A 537 10.34 15.72 31.90
C ASP A 537 10.78 17.07 32.48
N THR A 538 10.63 18.14 31.71
CA THR A 538 10.97 19.49 32.14
C THR A 538 10.00 20.50 31.54
N VAL A 539 9.60 21.49 32.33
CA VAL A 539 8.81 22.63 31.87
C VAL A 539 9.74 23.83 31.82
N VAL A 540 10.12 24.28 30.61
CA VAL A 540 11.04 25.41 30.44
C VAL A 540 10.27 26.72 30.60
N ASN A 541 9.08 26.79 30.01
CA ASN A 541 8.15 27.91 30.13
C ASN A 541 6.73 27.48 29.73
N ASN A 542 5.80 28.43 29.64
CA ASN A 542 4.38 28.17 29.35
C ASN A 542 4.09 27.65 27.93
N THR A 543 5.10 27.57 27.06
CA THR A 543 4.96 27.12 25.67
C THR A 543 5.93 26.01 25.29
N LEU A 544 6.92 25.71 26.14
CA LEU A 544 7.99 24.74 25.85
C LEU A 544 8.13 23.74 27.00
N VAL A 545 8.00 22.47 26.65
CA VAL A 545 8.37 21.33 27.48
C VAL A 545 9.54 20.57 26.85
N LEU A 546 10.35 19.94 27.68
CA LEU A 546 11.36 18.99 27.24
C LEU A 546 10.96 17.58 27.62
N VAL A 547 11.36 16.66 26.76
CA VAL A 547 11.30 15.22 26.98
C VAL A 547 12.68 14.66 26.70
N THR A 548 13.17 13.83 27.61
CA THR A 548 14.46 13.17 27.46
C THR A 548 14.44 12.29 26.20
N ASN A 549 15.59 12.12 25.56
CA ASN A 549 15.72 11.23 24.42
C ASN A 549 15.24 9.82 24.78
N ALA A 550 15.53 9.32 25.98
CA ALA A 550 15.00 8.05 26.46
C ALA A 550 13.46 7.98 26.39
N HIS A 551 12.76 8.99 26.89
CA HIS A 551 11.29 9.05 26.82
C HIS A 551 10.74 9.36 25.43
N TRP A 552 11.46 10.09 24.59
CA TRP A 552 11.12 10.27 23.17
C TRP A 552 11.21 8.94 22.42
N ILE A 553 12.21 8.15 22.77
CA ILE A 553 12.60 6.89 22.13
C ILE A 553 11.71 5.71 22.50
N THR A 554 11.14 5.67 23.72
CA THR A 554 10.26 4.55 24.08
C THR A 554 9.15 4.44 23.03
N ALA A 555 8.95 3.22 22.51
CA ALA A 555 8.39 2.89 21.19
C ALA A 555 6.93 3.35 20.91
N THR A 556 6.38 4.27 21.69
CA THR A 556 5.08 4.90 21.49
C THR A 556 5.13 6.43 21.49
N ASN A 557 6.10 7.08 22.13
CA ASN A 557 6.02 8.51 22.43
C ASN A 557 6.45 9.42 21.25
N GLY A 558 7.65 9.22 20.68
CA GLY A 558 8.17 10.07 19.60
C GLY A 558 7.50 9.87 18.24
N ARG A 559 6.83 8.73 18.02
CA ARG A 559 6.22 8.34 16.74
C ARG A 559 5.12 9.27 16.25
N GLN A 560 4.59 10.08 17.16
CA GLN A 560 3.19 10.44 17.10
C GLN A 560 3.00 11.88 17.65
N VAL A 561 3.94 12.45 18.39
CA VAL A 561 3.91 13.89 18.74
C VAL A 561 4.42 14.71 17.55
N LEU A 562 3.48 15.22 16.75
CA LEU A 562 3.73 15.97 15.51
C LEU A 562 3.16 17.39 15.60
N PRO A 563 3.68 18.36 14.84
CA PRO A 563 2.98 19.64 14.63
C PRO A 563 1.49 19.44 14.27
N GLY A 564 0.61 20.11 15.01
CA GLY A 564 -0.85 20.01 14.89
C GLY A 564 -1.49 18.85 15.65
N SER A 565 -0.73 17.94 16.26
CA SER A 565 -1.29 16.91 17.15
C SER A 565 -1.84 17.53 18.44
N ILE A 566 -2.93 16.95 18.95
CA ILE A 566 -3.58 17.38 20.19
C ILE A 566 -3.50 16.27 21.24
N GLY A 567 -2.95 16.60 22.40
CA GLY A 567 -2.81 15.70 23.54
C GLY A 567 -3.64 16.16 24.75
N TYR A 568 -4.08 15.21 25.56
CA TYR A 568 -4.83 15.45 26.80
C TYR A 568 -4.27 14.67 27.98
N THR A 569 -4.20 15.29 29.16
CA THR A 569 -3.94 14.56 30.41
C THR A 569 -5.21 13.95 30.99
N SER A 570 -5.09 13.05 31.97
CA SER A 570 -6.23 12.55 32.78
C SER A 570 -6.96 13.66 33.55
N THR A 571 -6.30 14.81 33.73
CA THR A 571 -6.84 16.02 34.36
C THR A 571 -7.37 17.05 33.36
N ASN A 572 -7.55 16.65 32.09
CA ASN A 572 -8.06 17.48 31.00
C ASN A 572 -7.20 18.70 30.63
N LYS A 573 -5.89 18.70 30.91
CA LYS A 573 -4.98 19.68 30.30
C LYS A 573 -4.86 19.35 28.82
N ARG A 574 -5.07 20.34 27.95
CA ARG A 574 -4.92 20.23 26.50
C ARG A 574 -3.56 20.76 26.08
N PHE A 575 -2.94 20.07 25.12
CA PHE A 575 -1.69 20.47 24.48
C PHE A 575 -1.82 20.38 22.96
N ILE A 576 -1.61 21.50 22.26
CA ILE A 576 -1.54 21.53 20.79
C ILE A 576 -0.10 21.75 20.38
N VAL A 577 0.52 20.74 19.78
CA VAL A 577 1.92 20.79 19.36
C VAL A 577 2.07 21.75 18.18
N LYS A 578 3.04 22.65 18.23
CA LYS A 578 3.40 23.57 17.15
C LYS A 578 4.72 23.21 16.49
N ARG A 579 5.69 22.77 17.28
CA ARG A 579 7.04 22.45 16.81
C ARG A 579 7.67 21.37 17.68
N VAL A 580 8.47 20.51 17.07
CA VAL A 580 9.30 19.50 17.73
C VAL A 580 10.72 19.67 17.22
N TYR A 581 11.72 19.67 18.09
CA TYR A 581 13.12 19.84 17.67
C TYR A 581 14.10 19.20 18.65
N ALA A 582 15.30 18.85 18.18
CA ALA A 582 16.41 18.47 19.04
C ALA A 582 16.84 19.69 19.87
N TYR A 583 16.55 19.67 21.17
CA TYR A 583 16.86 20.78 22.06
C TYR A 583 18.34 20.75 22.46
N ASP A 584 18.83 19.56 22.83
CA ASP A 584 20.23 19.28 23.11
C ASP A 584 20.53 17.78 22.85
N ALA A 585 21.72 17.31 23.23
CA ALA A 585 22.13 15.92 23.03
C ALA A 585 21.29 14.88 23.80
N ASN A 586 20.53 15.30 24.80
CA ASN A 586 19.78 14.46 25.73
C ASN A 586 18.27 14.72 25.69
N ASN A 587 17.80 15.79 25.06
CA ASN A 587 16.42 16.26 25.14
C ASN A 587 15.84 16.66 23.79
N VAL A 588 14.55 16.36 23.62
CA VAL A 588 13.68 16.86 22.55
C VAL A 588 12.82 17.99 23.12
N GLY A 589 12.84 19.15 22.46
CA GLY A 589 12.00 20.30 22.78
C GLY A 589 10.69 20.24 22.02
N ILE A 590 9.58 20.46 22.72
CA ILE A 590 8.23 20.44 22.15
C ILE A 590 7.55 21.75 22.50
N VAL A 591 7.36 22.58 21.47
CA VAL A 591 6.64 23.85 21.56
C VAL A 591 5.17 23.62 21.30
N GLY A 592 4.29 24.23 22.08
CA GLY A 592 2.89 24.31 21.71
C GLY A 592 2.01 25.13 22.62
N ASP A 593 0.71 25.08 22.34
CA ASP A 593 -0.31 25.80 23.08
C ASP A 593 -0.88 24.89 24.18
N PHE A 594 -0.68 25.27 25.43
CA PHE A 594 -1.24 24.55 26.57
C PHE A 594 -2.49 25.26 27.10
N SER A 595 -3.57 24.52 27.37
CA SER A 595 -4.73 25.11 28.05
C SER A 595 -4.43 25.49 29.50
N GLN A 596 -3.43 24.82 30.09
CA GLN A 596 -2.90 25.06 31.43
C GLN A 596 -1.42 24.69 31.40
N VAL A 597 -0.59 25.45 32.14
CA VAL A 597 0.85 25.18 32.22
C VAL A 597 1.07 23.73 32.68
N PRO A 598 1.80 22.91 31.91
CA PRO A 598 2.11 21.55 32.32
C PRO A 598 3.01 21.56 33.56
N VAL A 599 3.04 20.46 34.29
CA VAL A 599 4.01 20.20 35.37
C VAL A 599 4.83 18.96 35.01
N VAL A 600 6.02 18.83 35.60
CA VAL A 600 6.85 17.64 35.44
C VAL A 600 6.06 16.40 35.87
N GLY A 601 6.08 15.35 35.04
CA GLY A 601 5.32 14.12 35.24
C GLY A 601 3.90 14.14 34.65
N ASP A 602 3.42 15.26 34.10
CA ASP A 602 2.18 15.25 33.33
C ASP A 602 2.29 14.27 32.14
N VAL A 603 1.25 13.45 31.96
CA VAL A 603 1.18 12.41 30.93
C VAL A 603 0.10 12.80 29.92
N PHE A 604 0.52 13.28 28.75
CA PHE A 604 -0.39 13.60 27.65
C PHE A 604 -0.66 12.37 26.79
N LYS A 605 -1.93 12.06 26.57
CA LYS A 605 -2.40 11.06 25.62
C LYS A 605 -2.84 11.74 24.34
N PHE A 606 -2.29 11.34 23.20
CA PHE A 606 -2.60 11.94 21.90
C PHE A 606 -3.60 11.12 21.10
N ILE A 607 -4.53 11.82 20.44
CA ILE A 607 -5.54 11.23 19.55
C ILE A 607 -5.17 11.64 18.11
N TYR A 608 -5.02 10.66 17.22
CA TYR A 608 -4.54 10.91 15.86
C TYR A 608 -5.64 11.18 14.87
N VAL A 609 -6.68 10.35 14.93
CA VAL A 609 -7.76 10.44 13.95
C VAL A 609 -8.52 11.74 14.19
N ARG A 610 -8.13 12.80 13.47
CA ARG A 610 -8.71 14.13 13.57
C ARG A 610 -10.15 14.12 13.08
N ARG A 611 -10.42 13.33 12.05
CA ARG A 611 -11.72 13.24 11.41
C ARG A 611 -12.09 11.81 11.05
N ILE A 612 -13.30 11.42 11.41
CA ILE A 612 -13.95 10.22 10.89
C ILE A 612 -15.25 10.67 10.23
N SER A 613 -15.37 10.43 8.92
CA SER A 613 -16.59 10.62 8.13
C SER A 613 -17.19 9.26 7.84
N VAL A 614 -18.48 9.08 8.09
CA VAL A 614 -19.24 7.91 7.64
C VAL A 614 -20.37 8.45 6.79
N GLU A 615 -20.34 8.17 5.49
CA GLU A 615 -21.26 8.75 4.51
C GLU A 615 -22.18 7.70 3.88
N GLY A 616 -21.92 6.41 4.10
CA GLY A 616 -22.70 5.30 3.56
C GLY A 616 -23.03 4.21 4.58
N ARG A 617 -23.81 3.21 4.13
CA ARG A 617 -24.29 2.12 5.01
C ARG A 617 -23.16 1.19 5.38
N GLN A 618 -23.05 0.84 6.67
CA GLN A 618 -22.15 -0.22 7.16
C GLN A 618 -22.95 -1.51 7.38
N HIS A 619 -23.11 -2.31 6.32
CA HIS A 619 -23.92 -3.53 6.38
C HIS A 619 -23.16 -4.64 7.11
N LYS A 620 -23.57 -4.95 8.35
CA LYS A 620 -22.99 -6.03 9.14
C LYS A 620 -23.80 -7.32 8.91
N ILE A 621 -23.13 -8.38 8.47
CA ILE A 621 -23.73 -9.70 8.24
C ILE A 621 -23.03 -10.77 9.11
N GLY A 622 -23.68 -11.91 9.34
CA GLY A 622 -23.11 -13.02 10.10
C GLY A 622 -23.55 -13.10 11.56
N ALA A 623 -23.28 -14.24 12.20
CA ALA A 623 -23.84 -14.62 13.51
C ALA A 623 -23.49 -13.65 14.66
N ASN A 624 -22.42 -12.86 14.53
CA ASN A 624 -22.00 -11.89 15.55
C ASN A 624 -22.25 -10.44 15.13
N ALA A 625 -23.01 -10.14 14.08
CA ALA A 625 -23.24 -8.76 13.58
C ALA A 625 -23.71 -7.77 14.67
N ASN A 626 -24.47 -8.26 15.66
CA ASN A 626 -24.97 -7.45 16.78
C ASN A 626 -23.89 -7.13 17.83
N ASN A 627 -22.81 -7.91 17.89
CA ASN A 627 -21.71 -7.71 18.85
C ASN A 627 -20.69 -6.65 18.36
N TYR A 628 -20.72 -6.31 17.07
CA TYR A 628 -19.80 -5.32 16.50
C TYR A 628 -20.39 -3.91 16.63
N GLN A 629 -19.76 -3.09 17.47
CA GLN A 629 -20.00 -1.65 17.50
C GLN A 629 -19.30 -0.98 16.31
N LEU A 630 -19.65 0.25 15.97
CA LEU A 630 -18.85 1.00 14.99
C LEU A 630 -17.51 1.44 15.61
N PHE A 631 -17.48 1.76 16.90
CA PHE A 631 -16.31 2.27 17.64
C PHE A 631 -16.12 1.53 18.96
N LEU A 632 -14.88 1.27 19.39
CA LEU A 632 -14.59 0.81 20.77
C LEU A 632 -14.71 1.99 21.75
N THR A 633 -15.52 1.82 22.79
CA THR A 633 -15.92 2.91 23.70
C THR A 633 -14.98 3.15 24.89
N GLU A 634 -13.92 2.36 25.07
CA GLU A 634 -13.22 2.33 26.37
C GLU A 634 -12.08 3.36 26.52
N ASP A 635 -11.63 4.04 25.45
CA ASP A 635 -10.52 5.01 25.51
C ASP A 635 -10.73 6.32 24.73
N LEU A 636 -11.92 6.55 24.15
CA LEU A 636 -12.21 7.76 23.37
C LEU A 636 -12.72 8.89 24.28
N PHE A 637 -11.81 9.77 24.68
CA PHE A 637 -12.15 11.12 25.15
C PHE A 637 -12.97 11.89 24.07
N PRO A 638 -13.82 12.87 24.46
CA PRO A 638 -15.08 13.21 23.76
C PRO A 638 -15.00 13.94 22.40
N GLN A 639 -13.93 13.86 21.61
CA GLN A 639 -13.70 14.82 20.50
C GLN A 639 -13.32 14.26 19.12
N ILE A 640 -13.88 13.14 18.66
CA ILE A 640 -13.88 12.89 17.19
C ILE A 640 -15.01 13.72 16.57
N GLN A 641 -14.67 14.64 15.66
CA GLN A 641 -15.65 15.29 14.80
C GLN A 641 -16.21 14.27 13.80
N TYR A 642 -17.25 13.55 14.21
CA TYR A 642 -18.11 12.81 13.29
C TYR A 642 -18.90 13.81 12.44
N ARG A 643 -18.59 13.94 11.16
CA ARG A 643 -19.40 14.70 10.19
C ARG A 643 -20.02 13.72 9.21
N GLU A 644 -21.31 13.45 9.35
CA GLU A 644 -22.12 12.94 8.23
C GLU A 644 -22.37 14.12 7.29
N ASN A 645 -21.57 14.21 6.23
CA ASN A 645 -21.80 15.21 5.19
C ASN A 645 -23.01 14.79 4.34
N THR A 646 -24.21 15.16 4.79
CA THR A 646 -25.32 15.44 3.87
C THR A 646 -25.42 16.95 3.71
N PRO A 647 -25.57 17.50 2.48
CA PRO A 647 -25.62 18.95 2.30
C PRO A 647 -26.94 19.51 2.87
N ALA A 648 -26.87 19.98 4.11
CA ALA A 648 -27.60 21.12 4.70
C ALA A 648 -27.24 21.18 6.20
N HIS A 649 -26.30 22.05 6.55
CA HIS A 649 -25.94 22.56 7.89
C HIS A 649 -26.02 21.60 9.11
N ASP A 650 -24.84 21.23 9.64
CA ASP A 650 -24.52 20.78 11.01
C ASP A 650 -25.60 20.05 11.83
N LEU A 651 -26.09 18.93 11.28
CA LEU A 651 -26.94 17.98 11.98
C LEU A 651 -26.43 16.56 11.72
N LYS A 652 -25.83 15.91 12.73
CA LYS A 652 -25.42 14.49 12.68
C LYS A 652 -26.69 13.62 12.69
N ARG A 653 -26.85 12.68 11.74
CA ARG A 653 -28.10 11.98 11.43
C ARG A 653 -28.02 10.47 11.70
N ILE A 654 -28.56 10.01 12.82
CA ILE A 654 -28.83 8.58 12.99
C ILE A 654 -30.18 8.26 12.34
N LEU A 655 -30.16 7.57 11.21
CA LEU A 655 -31.37 6.97 10.62
C LEU A 655 -31.59 5.60 11.26
N LEU A 656 -32.67 5.45 12.03
CA LEU A 656 -33.10 4.15 12.55
C LEU A 656 -34.17 3.58 11.62
N THR A 657 -33.84 2.50 10.93
CA THR A 657 -34.77 1.78 10.05
C THR A 657 -35.44 0.61 10.78
N ASP A 658 -36.42 0.00 10.14
CA ASP A 658 -37.10 -1.22 10.59
C ASP A 658 -36.14 -2.41 10.81
N GLN A 659 -34.99 -2.43 10.14
CA GLN A 659 -33.97 -3.48 10.30
C GLN A 659 -33.04 -3.27 11.51
N ASP A 660 -32.85 -2.04 11.96
CA ASP A 660 -31.88 -1.72 13.02
C ASP A 660 -32.38 -2.08 14.43
N ILE A 661 -33.68 -2.33 14.58
CA ILE A 661 -34.34 -2.58 15.87
C ILE A 661 -35.36 -3.72 15.72
N THR A 662 -34.85 -4.93 15.51
CA THR A 662 -35.66 -6.15 15.53
C THR A 662 -36.15 -6.45 16.96
N GLN A 663 -37.37 -7.01 17.02
CA GLN A 663 -38.22 -7.22 18.21
C GLN A 663 -37.45 -7.60 19.49
N GLY A 664 -37.43 -6.69 20.47
CA GLY A 664 -36.94 -6.95 21.84
C GLY A 664 -35.56 -6.37 22.19
N ASN A 665 -34.82 -5.79 21.24
CA ASN A 665 -33.49 -5.24 21.51
C ASN A 665 -33.51 -3.71 21.68
N SER A 666 -32.88 -3.24 22.75
CA SER A 666 -32.62 -1.81 22.95
C SER A 666 -31.41 -1.37 22.12
N ALA A 667 -31.55 -0.32 21.32
CA ALA A 667 -30.40 0.31 20.65
C ALA A 667 -29.68 1.19 21.67
N ASN A 668 -28.49 0.78 22.10
CA ASN A 668 -27.62 1.60 22.96
C ASN A 668 -26.82 2.54 22.05
N VAL A 669 -27.13 3.83 22.11
CA VAL A 669 -26.30 4.87 21.48
C VAL A 669 -25.51 5.55 22.58
N ARG A 670 -24.26 5.10 22.75
CA ARG A 670 -23.29 5.83 23.54
C ARG A 670 -22.82 7.01 22.70
N SER A 671 -23.11 8.24 23.13
CA SER A 671 -22.49 9.40 22.47
C SER A 671 -21.04 9.45 22.92
N ALA A 672 -20.11 8.97 22.08
CA ALA A 672 -18.68 9.11 22.33
C ALA A 672 -18.18 10.58 22.20
N PHE A 673 -19.07 11.57 22.06
CA PHE A 673 -18.76 12.87 21.45
C PHE A 673 -19.24 14.09 22.26
N GLY A 674 -19.08 14.06 23.58
CA GLY A 674 -19.42 15.16 24.46
C GLY A 674 -20.92 15.31 24.72
N TYR A 675 -21.27 16.31 25.51
CA TYR A 675 -22.66 16.55 25.94
C TYR A 675 -23.50 17.07 24.77
N PRO A 676 -24.53 16.34 24.31
CA PRO A 676 -25.44 16.87 23.30
C PRO A 676 -26.16 18.09 23.88
N CYS A 677 -26.21 19.19 23.12
CA CYS A 677 -26.95 20.39 23.48
C CYS A 677 -28.33 20.42 22.83
N ARG A 678 -28.55 19.62 21.79
CA ARG A 678 -29.83 19.47 21.10
C ARG A 678 -30.03 18.05 20.58
N LEU A 679 -31.23 17.55 20.76
CA LEU A 679 -31.76 16.31 20.22
C LEU A 679 -32.92 16.68 19.31
N ILE A 680 -32.91 16.17 18.08
CA ILE A 680 -34.04 16.29 17.16
C ILE A 680 -34.51 14.89 16.81
N VAL A 681 -35.80 14.60 16.95
CA VAL A 681 -36.39 13.31 16.54
C VAL A 681 -37.46 13.58 15.49
N ASN A 682 -37.26 13.10 14.28
CA ASN A 682 -38.20 13.24 13.19
C ASN A 682 -38.88 11.91 12.88
N VAL A 683 -40.17 11.80 13.20
CA VAL A 683 -41.00 10.66 12.83
C VAL A 683 -41.48 10.88 11.40
N ILE A 684 -40.78 10.26 10.44
CA ILE A 684 -41.06 10.41 9.00
C ILE A 684 -42.32 9.65 8.62
N LYS A 685 -42.44 8.44 9.16
CA LYS A 685 -43.58 7.55 8.93
C LYS A 685 -44.15 7.15 10.28
N ALA A 686 -45.44 7.38 10.45
CA ALA A 686 -46.16 6.98 11.66
C ALA A 686 -46.27 5.46 11.76
N TYR A 687 -46.26 4.97 13.00
CA TYR A 687 -46.66 3.61 13.32
C TYR A 687 -48.16 3.44 13.08
N THR A 688 -48.53 2.39 12.33
CA THR A 688 -49.93 2.10 11.98
C THR A 688 -50.44 0.77 12.53
N GLY A 689 -49.66 0.10 13.39
CA GLY A 689 -50.09 -1.13 14.05
C GLY A 689 -51.06 -0.89 15.22
N THR A 690 -51.51 -1.98 15.84
CA THR A 690 -52.64 -1.94 16.81
C THR A 690 -52.27 -1.51 18.22
N ASP A 691 -50.98 -1.38 18.57
CA ASP A 691 -50.59 -0.98 19.93
C ASP A 691 -51.21 0.36 20.29
N THR A 692 -51.87 0.44 21.45
CA THR A 692 -52.46 1.70 21.93
C THR A 692 -51.39 2.76 22.18
N ASN A 693 -50.22 2.34 22.67
CA ASN A 693 -49.05 3.16 22.92
C ASN A 693 -47.92 2.70 22.00
N ALA A 694 -47.54 3.53 21.03
CA ALA A 694 -46.36 3.27 20.21
C ALA A 694 -45.36 4.41 20.47
N LEU A 695 -44.47 4.18 21.41
CA LEU A 695 -43.60 5.24 21.93
C LEU A 695 -42.13 4.89 21.72
N LEU A 696 -41.31 5.88 21.37
CA LEU A 696 -39.86 5.82 21.43
C LEU A 696 -39.42 6.49 22.72
N LYS A 697 -38.79 5.72 23.61
CA LYS A 697 -38.24 6.23 24.86
C LYS A 697 -36.74 6.45 24.73
N LEU A 698 -36.27 7.60 25.18
CA LEU A 698 -34.85 7.92 25.27
C LEU A 698 -34.47 8.05 26.73
N VAL A 699 -33.60 7.15 27.20
CA VAL A 699 -33.22 7.11 28.61
C VAL A 699 -31.73 7.19 28.82
N SER A 700 -31.32 7.93 29.86
CA SER A 700 -29.92 7.92 30.32
C SER A 700 -29.55 6.50 30.75
N TYR A 701 -28.53 5.93 30.13
CA TYR A 701 -28.07 4.58 30.43
C TYR A 701 -27.53 4.48 31.87
N THR A 702 -26.92 5.56 32.39
CA THR A 702 -26.24 5.55 33.69
C THR A 702 -27.21 5.67 34.85
N THR A 703 -28.24 6.50 34.73
CA THR A 703 -29.15 6.80 35.84
C THR A 703 -30.56 6.23 35.66
N GLY A 704 -30.96 5.91 34.43
CA GLY A 704 -32.33 5.52 34.11
C GLY A 704 -33.38 6.64 34.25
N THR A 705 -32.97 7.87 34.59
CA THR A 705 -33.88 8.95 35.04
C THR A 705 -34.24 9.98 33.99
N PHE A 706 -33.42 10.17 32.95
CA PHE A 706 -33.80 11.02 31.82
C PHE A 706 -34.81 10.25 30.97
N THR A 707 -36.01 10.75 30.65
CA THR A 707 -36.96 10.05 29.76
C THR A 707 -37.61 11.04 28.81
N GLN A 708 -37.11 11.11 27.58
CA GLN A 708 -37.93 11.64 26.48
C GLN A 708 -38.86 10.52 26.03
N THR A 709 -40.12 10.81 25.80
CA THR A 709 -41.06 9.89 25.17
C THR A 709 -41.57 10.54 23.90
N ILE A 710 -41.39 9.86 22.77
CA ILE A 710 -41.88 10.33 21.47
C ILE A 710 -43.00 9.41 20.99
N ASP A 711 -44.16 9.97 20.68
CA ASP A 711 -45.29 9.29 20.05
C ASP A 711 -45.03 9.06 18.57
N LEU A 712 -44.98 7.78 18.23
CA LEU A 712 -44.66 7.29 16.90
C LEU A 712 -45.89 7.18 16.02
N LYS A 713 -47.10 7.30 16.57
CA LYS A 713 -48.34 7.31 15.76
C LYS A 713 -48.53 8.62 15.01
N THR A 714 -47.77 9.64 15.36
CA THR A 714 -47.86 10.97 14.78
C THR A 714 -46.55 11.33 14.11
N THR A 715 -46.62 11.66 12.81
CA THR A 715 -45.46 12.16 12.08
C THR A 715 -45.03 13.54 12.59
N GLY A 716 -43.79 13.92 12.30
CA GLY A 716 -43.27 15.26 12.54
C GLY A 716 -42.01 15.29 13.39
N THR A 717 -41.48 16.49 13.55
CA THR A 717 -40.20 16.75 14.20
C THR A 717 -40.39 17.18 15.66
N ARG A 718 -39.61 16.56 16.56
CA ARG A 718 -39.49 16.87 17.98
C ARG A 718 -38.11 17.42 18.24
N ILE A 719 -38.01 18.43 19.08
CA ILE A 719 -36.73 19.03 19.45
C ILE A 719 -36.68 19.10 20.97
N ALA A 720 -35.63 18.55 21.58
CA ALA A 720 -35.27 18.79 22.96
C ALA A 720 -33.89 19.44 22.98
N GLU A 721 -33.72 20.56 23.66
CA GLU A 721 -32.49 21.33 23.76
C GLU A 721 -32.26 21.79 25.20
N ILE A 722 -31.09 22.36 25.50
CA ILE A 722 -30.81 22.86 26.85
C ILE A 722 -31.74 24.06 27.14
N GLY A 723 -32.60 23.90 28.14
CA GLY A 723 -33.54 24.93 28.60
C GLY A 723 -34.75 25.16 27.70
N ARG A 724 -34.99 24.29 26.70
CA ARG A 724 -36.20 24.34 25.87
C ARG A 724 -36.48 22.99 25.20
N HIS A 725 -37.75 22.76 24.84
CA HIS A 725 -38.16 21.76 23.87
C HIS A 725 -39.28 22.30 22.97
N ALA A 726 -39.51 21.68 21.82
CA ALA A 726 -40.50 22.09 20.82
C ALA A 726 -41.01 20.92 19.99
N GLY A 727 -42.16 21.10 19.33
CA GLY A 727 -42.70 20.16 18.34
C GLY A 727 -43.44 18.96 18.93
N GLY A 728 -43.69 18.94 20.24
CA GLY A 728 -44.45 17.88 20.91
C GLY A 728 -45.90 17.78 20.40
N VAL A 729 -46.36 16.57 20.15
CA VAL A 729 -47.74 16.21 19.75
C VAL A 729 -48.12 14.84 20.32
N GLY A 730 -49.40 14.48 20.27
CA GLY A 730 -49.85 13.17 20.71
C GLY A 730 -49.47 12.87 22.17
N ALA A 731 -48.88 11.70 22.40
CA ALA A 731 -48.42 11.24 23.71
C ALA A 731 -46.94 11.60 24.04
N ASP A 732 -46.38 12.62 23.39
CA ASP A 732 -45.01 13.04 23.67
C ASP A 732 -44.83 13.52 25.11
N VAL A 733 -43.69 13.14 25.71
CA VAL A 733 -43.16 13.74 26.95
C VAL A 733 -41.77 14.25 26.61
N LEU A 734 -41.68 15.54 26.31
CA LEU A 734 -40.40 16.20 26.07
C LEU A 734 -39.91 16.88 27.34
N VAL A 735 -38.64 16.66 27.67
CA VAL A 735 -37.96 17.37 28.77
C VAL A 735 -36.78 18.14 28.24
N ASP A 736 -36.38 19.22 28.92
CA ASP A 736 -35.17 19.94 28.53
C ASP A 736 -33.94 19.04 28.70
N ILE A 737 -32.94 19.20 27.84
CA ILE A 737 -31.69 18.47 27.98
C ILE A 737 -30.93 19.04 29.18
N ASP A 738 -30.66 18.18 30.18
CA ASP A 738 -29.77 18.50 31.28
C ASP A 738 -28.36 17.95 30.98
N PRO A 739 -27.36 18.84 30.80
CA PRO A 739 -26.00 18.45 30.45
C PRO A 739 -25.28 17.64 31.55
N SER A 740 -25.80 17.63 32.79
CA SER A 740 -25.18 16.89 33.91
C SER A 740 -25.37 15.36 33.85
N TYR A 741 -26.29 14.85 33.00
CA TYR A 741 -26.68 13.43 33.01
C TYR A 741 -26.19 12.56 31.84
N MET A 742 -25.26 13.04 31.00
CA MET A 742 -25.19 12.52 29.62
C MET A 742 -23.82 12.09 29.08
N PRO A 743 -23.50 10.79 29.17
CA PRO A 743 -22.62 10.13 28.21
C PRO A 743 -23.31 9.09 27.30
N THR A 744 -24.54 8.64 27.62
CA THR A 744 -25.07 7.40 27.05
C THR A 744 -26.61 7.35 27.02
N PHE A 745 -27.19 7.09 25.84
CA PHE A 745 -28.63 6.91 25.64
C PHE A 745 -28.96 5.46 25.32
N ARG A 746 -30.15 5.04 25.73
CA ARG A 746 -30.75 3.79 25.27
C ARG A 746 -32.14 4.09 24.69
N PHE A 747 -32.38 3.57 23.49
CA PHE A 747 -33.65 3.66 22.78
C PHE A 747 -34.41 2.34 22.92
N TYR A 748 -35.69 2.43 23.28
CA TYR A 748 -36.59 1.29 23.24
C TYR A 748 -37.98 1.73 22.81
N TRP A 749 -38.60 0.85 22.03
CA TRP A 749 -40.02 0.94 21.75
C TRP A 749 -40.80 0.55 23.00
N ALA A 750 -41.87 1.27 23.33
CA ALA A 750 -42.76 0.86 24.42
C ALA A 750 -44.18 0.66 23.88
N GLY A 751 -44.55 -0.62 23.72
CA GLY A 751 -45.92 -1.11 23.55
C GLY A 751 -46.65 -1.34 24.89
N VAL A 752 -47.88 -1.87 24.83
CA VAL A 752 -48.79 -2.03 25.99
C VAL A 752 -48.28 -3.07 27.01
N SER A 753 -47.29 -3.90 26.65
CA SER A 753 -46.62 -4.83 27.56
C SER A 753 -45.21 -5.21 27.04
N ALA A 754 -44.17 -4.99 27.85
CA ALA A 754 -42.79 -5.47 27.65
C ALA A 754 -42.01 -5.00 26.39
N GLY A 755 -42.11 -3.71 26.04
CA GLY A 755 -41.04 -3.04 25.26
C GLY A 755 -40.93 -3.39 23.77
N THR A 756 -42.00 -3.90 23.14
CA THR A 756 -42.01 -4.22 21.70
C THR A 756 -43.30 -3.73 21.06
N LEU A 757 -43.24 -3.22 19.83
CA LEU A 757 -44.42 -2.91 19.01
C LEU A 757 -44.95 -4.20 18.38
N THR A 758 -46.26 -4.44 18.45
CA THR A 758 -46.98 -5.57 17.87
C THR A 758 -47.39 -5.29 16.41
N ALA A 759 -46.41 -5.01 15.55
CA ALA A 759 -46.63 -4.91 14.11
C ALA A 759 -46.84 -6.31 13.50
N THR A 760 -47.90 -6.49 12.72
CA THR A 760 -48.16 -7.72 11.94
C THR A 760 -47.41 -7.75 10.61
N ASP A 761 -46.93 -6.59 10.14
CA ASP A 761 -46.08 -6.44 8.95
C ASP A 761 -45.09 -5.27 9.15
N SER A 762 -43.90 -5.39 8.57
CA SER A 762 -42.88 -4.35 8.41
C SER A 762 -43.44 -3.01 7.90
N SER A 763 -44.45 -3.04 7.03
CA SER A 763 -45.11 -1.83 6.53
C SER A 763 -45.85 -1.02 7.61
N GLN A 764 -46.10 -1.58 8.80
CA GLN A 764 -46.73 -0.87 9.91
C GLN A 764 -45.72 -0.19 10.84
N LEU A 765 -44.43 -0.51 10.73
CA LEU A 765 -43.39 0.06 11.57
C LEU A 765 -43.12 1.54 11.23
N PRO A 766 -42.79 2.37 12.23
CA PRO A 766 -42.46 3.76 11.99
C PRO A 766 -41.07 3.89 11.35
N ILE A 767 -40.82 5.02 10.71
CA ILE A 767 -39.48 5.42 10.26
C ILE A 767 -39.10 6.66 11.05
N VAL A 768 -37.98 6.59 11.78
CA VAL A 768 -37.54 7.66 12.68
C VAL A 768 -36.10 8.09 12.33
N GLN A 769 -35.91 9.40 12.18
CA GLN A 769 -34.61 10.04 12.09
C GLN A 769 -34.29 10.71 13.43
N ILE A 770 -33.09 10.51 13.94
CA ILE A 770 -32.64 11.11 15.18
C ILE A 770 -31.39 11.93 14.91
N TYR A 771 -31.39 13.19 15.32
CA TYR A 771 -30.28 14.10 15.19
C TYR A 771 -29.78 14.51 16.56
N PHE A 772 -28.45 14.63 16.67
CA PHE A 772 -27.80 15.20 17.84
C PHE A 772 -26.93 16.38 17.39
N GLU A 773 -27.16 17.55 17.99
CA GLU A 773 -26.19 18.63 17.99
C GLU A 773 -25.44 18.57 19.30
N THR A 774 -24.12 18.57 19.20
CA THR A 774 -23.19 18.67 20.33
C THR A 774 -22.62 20.07 20.32
N PHE A 775 -22.33 20.66 21.48
CA PHE A 775 -21.50 21.85 21.49
C PHE A 775 -20.19 21.55 20.77
N GLU A 776 -19.91 22.24 19.66
CA GLU A 776 -18.53 22.66 19.45
C GLU A 776 -18.23 23.57 20.64
N LEU A 777 -17.31 23.16 21.50
CA LEU A 777 -16.66 24.09 22.41
C LEU A 777 -15.87 25.08 21.54
N ILE A 778 -16.56 26.04 20.91
CA ILE A 778 -15.97 27.31 20.54
C ILE A 778 -15.88 28.09 21.85
N ARG A 779 -14.77 27.90 22.54
CA ARG A 779 -14.25 28.87 23.50
C ARG A 779 -12.78 29.10 23.20
#